data_AF-A0A6P8FEH0-F1
#
_entry.id   AF-A0A6P8FEH0-F1
#
_cell.length_a   1.000
_cell.length_b   1.000
_cell.length_c   1.000
_cell.angle_alpha   90.00
_cell.angle_beta   90.00
_cell.angle_gamma   90.00
#
_symmetry.space_group_name_H-M   'P 1'
#
loop_
_entity.id
_entity.type
_entity.pdbx_description
1 polymer ?
#
loop_
_entity_poly.entity_id
_entity_poly.type
_entity_poly.pdbx_seq_one_letter_code
_entity_poly.pdbx_strand_id
1 'polypeptide(L)'
;MLFIFDGLDESRLALNFHGKAMVHNDRQKSTVDMLISNLICRALLPSAFIWITSRPAAASQIPLQYINLVTEVQGFYDSQKEEYFKKRIDDPIQANKILTHIKDYRSLHIMCHMPVFCWIAAIVLQQILVKDDGKEGPKTLTEMFTHFLLIQTKMKNHKYHNGIETDSQELLKAHKEIILQLAELAFKHLENCNLMFYEDDLTECGIDVDTSLSTGMCTVIFKEESAIFKKKVYCFVHLSVQEFLAALHVFCCYVFKDTEKLKPFLKEKSTSMPDLPLDEFLKIAMNKALESRNGHLDLFVRFLHGFSLESNLKLLQGILPNSTCHSNSIKKAIQNLKRMQRPNISPERWINLLHCLIEMNDSSIQEDIQRLLKSGQGINKRLTLAHCSVLAYMLLVSEEVLEEFDLSEYKTSEEGRRRLVPAVRSCRKALLAGCKLTESSYESVASALQLPNALKELDLRRNDLHDSGETLLRVSLKSSNCNLETLRLAGCKLSQKSCVFLASALHSPNSHLTELDLSNNDLSSSIKDVVSDGLMSEHCRLKVLRVSGCNLTEGSCELIANLLCMNSHLMELDISHNDLQDAGIELLCPGLQSPHCNVEILRLSACLISEKGCFSLAFVVESQPQLRELDLQNNNLGNAGMELLTAKQRDSNCKLEILNIKNCSEHWLKPGPQKYACELTLDSDTANRHLSLSMRNQKATYMKKRQQYPDHPDRFTLVPLVLCREGLSGRHYWEVDWKCNGVRVGATYKSIPRKGANRLDDSATAWCVECCEERFTVQHNNSTVTIPCRPGSLSRRVGVYLDWLAGTLSFFRVCSGTLKHLHTFDTIFAEPLHPAFYIASESSVKLC
;
A
#
# COMPACT_ATOMS: atom_id res chain seq x y z
N MET A 1 39.56 2.60 12.39
CA MET A 1 39.41 1.19 12.82
C MET A 1 38.00 0.76 12.49
N LEU A 2 37.81 -0.43 11.93
CA LEU A 2 36.49 -0.97 11.59
C LEU A 2 36.32 -2.31 12.30
N PHE A 3 35.24 -2.47 13.07
CA PHE A 3 34.82 -3.74 13.63
C PHE A 3 33.67 -4.29 12.79
N ILE A 4 33.76 -5.57 12.40
CA ILE A 4 32.69 -6.27 11.68
C ILE A 4 32.18 -7.38 12.61
N PHE A 5 30.92 -7.27 13.03
CA PHE A 5 30.22 -8.30 13.79
C PHE A 5 29.25 -9.01 12.87
N ASP A 6 29.60 -10.21 12.42
CA ASP A 6 28.78 -11.01 11.52
C ASP A 6 27.82 -11.89 12.35
N GLY A 7 26.52 -11.83 12.07
CA GLY A 7 25.49 -12.69 12.69
C GLY A 7 25.13 -12.32 14.12
N LEU A 8 24.63 -11.10 14.38
CA LEU A 8 24.17 -10.70 15.71
C LEU A 8 23.12 -11.65 16.29
N ASP A 9 22.22 -12.16 15.45
CA ASP A 9 21.16 -13.10 15.83
C ASP A 9 21.66 -14.50 16.20
N GLU A 10 22.91 -14.83 15.87
CA GLU A 10 23.57 -16.08 16.23
C GLU A 10 24.29 -15.96 17.59
N SER A 11 24.38 -14.75 18.12
CA SER A 11 25.05 -14.46 19.38
C SER A 11 24.13 -14.74 20.58
N ARG A 12 24.63 -15.53 21.54
CA ARG A 12 23.99 -15.67 22.87
C ARG A 12 24.36 -14.53 23.84
N LEU A 13 25.02 -13.48 23.36
CA LEU A 13 25.46 -12.36 24.18
C LEU A 13 24.27 -11.48 24.59
N ALA A 14 24.11 -11.26 25.89
CA ALA A 14 23.10 -10.34 26.42
C ALA A 14 23.60 -8.90 26.32
N LEU A 15 23.38 -8.24 25.18
CA LEU A 15 23.74 -6.84 25.00
C LEU A 15 22.91 -5.95 25.93
N ASN A 16 23.58 -5.20 26.80
CA ASN A 16 22.92 -4.35 27.79
C ASN A 16 23.27 -2.88 27.55
N PHE A 17 22.28 -2.13 27.11
CA PHE A 17 22.38 -0.70 26.83
C PHE A 17 21.84 0.19 27.96
N HIS A 18 21.38 -0.39 29.08
CA HIS A 18 20.60 0.29 30.13
C HIS A 18 21.30 0.30 31.51
N GLY A 19 22.57 -0.08 31.60
CA GLY A 19 23.35 -0.11 32.86
C GLY A 19 24.63 0.74 32.81
N LYS A 20 24.94 1.46 33.90
CA LYS A 20 26.11 2.35 34.10
C LYS A 20 27.50 1.65 34.13
N ALA A 21 27.64 0.42 33.65
CA ALA A 21 28.94 -0.26 33.62
C ALA A 21 29.73 0.18 32.37
N MET A 22 30.32 1.38 32.43
CA MET A 22 31.10 1.93 31.32
C MET A 22 32.55 1.46 31.37
N VAL A 23 33.00 0.81 30.30
CA VAL A 23 34.41 0.45 30.10
C VAL A 23 35.09 1.64 29.42
N HIS A 24 35.69 2.53 30.20
CA HIS A 24 36.31 3.78 29.71
C HIS A 24 37.77 3.62 29.28
N ASN A 25 38.38 2.47 29.58
CA ASN A 25 39.81 2.21 29.36
C ASN A 25 39.97 0.99 28.46
N ASP A 26 40.75 1.12 27.39
CA ASP A 26 41.06 0.07 26.42
C ASP A 26 41.89 -1.09 27.00
N ARG A 27 42.49 -0.89 28.19
CA ARG A 27 43.23 -1.93 28.94
C ARG A 27 42.40 -2.63 30.01
N GLN A 28 41.16 -2.19 30.26
CA GLN A 28 40.31 -2.79 31.29
C GLN A 28 39.71 -4.12 30.80
N LYS A 29 39.97 -5.21 31.54
CA LYS A 29 39.34 -6.50 31.26
C LYS A 29 37.85 -6.44 31.61
N SER A 30 37.01 -6.91 30.69
CA SER A 30 35.56 -7.00 30.84
C SER A 30 35.02 -8.20 30.05
N THR A 31 33.72 -8.48 30.19
CA THR A 31 33.05 -9.52 29.40
C THR A 31 32.82 -9.06 27.95
N VAL A 32 32.70 -10.00 27.02
CA VAL A 32 32.58 -9.69 25.57
C VAL A 32 31.30 -8.91 25.27
N ASP A 33 30.19 -9.28 25.89
CA ASP A 33 28.90 -8.56 25.81
C ASP A 33 29.05 -7.08 26.23
N MET A 34 29.82 -6.83 27.30
CA MET A 34 30.05 -5.48 27.82
C MET A 34 30.96 -4.68 26.89
N LEU A 35 32.00 -5.29 26.34
CA LEU A 35 32.89 -4.63 25.37
C LEU A 35 32.15 -4.25 24.10
N ILE A 36 31.34 -5.16 23.55
CA ILE A 36 30.54 -4.90 22.33
C ILE A 36 29.49 -3.82 22.60
N SER A 37 28.76 -3.90 23.73
CA SER A 37 27.77 -2.88 24.09
C SER A 37 28.43 -1.48 24.24
N ASN A 38 29.61 -1.40 24.86
CA ASN A 38 30.35 -0.14 25.01
C ASN A 38 30.95 0.38 23.70
N LEU A 39 31.35 -0.50 22.77
CA LEU A 39 31.75 -0.12 21.41
C LEU A 39 30.55 0.51 20.67
N ILE A 40 29.39 -0.16 20.67
CA ILE A 40 28.17 0.31 19.99
C ILE A 40 27.69 1.65 20.58
N CYS A 41 27.69 1.78 21.91
CA CYS A 41 27.37 3.04 22.60
C CYS A 41 28.43 4.14 22.43
N ARG A 42 29.55 3.87 21.75
CA ARG A 42 30.71 4.77 21.60
C ARG A 42 31.39 5.17 22.92
N ALA A 43 31.18 4.39 23.99
CA ALA A 43 31.87 4.57 25.26
C ALA A 43 33.32 4.04 25.19
N LEU A 44 33.55 3.03 24.35
CA LEU A 44 34.86 2.46 24.02
C LEU A 44 35.17 2.75 22.55
N LEU A 45 36.36 3.29 22.25
CA LEU A 45 36.83 3.61 20.90
C LEU A 45 35.80 4.42 20.06
N PRO A 46 35.45 5.66 20.48
CA PRO A 46 34.35 6.44 19.88
C PRO A 46 34.52 6.78 18.39
N SER A 47 35.75 6.71 17.88
CA SER A 47 36.09 6.96 16.46
C SER A 47 36.13 5.67 15.62
N ALA A 48 35.84 4.50 16.18
CA ALA A 48 35.77 3.26 15.43
C ALA A 48 34.45 3.17 14.65
N PHE A 49 34.53 2.64 13.43
CA PHE A 49 33.36 2.25 12.66
C PHE A 49 32.96 0.84 13.05
N ILE A 50 31.65 0.57 13.02
CA ILE A 50 31.08 -0.73 13.38
C ILE A 50 30.11 -1.12 12.28
N TRP A 51 30.29 -2.31 11.72
CA TRP A 51 29.36 -2.94 10.80
C TRP A 51 28.83 -4.21 11.46
N ILE A 52 27.50 -4.31 11.60
CA ILE A 52 26.83 -5.48 12.15
C ILE A 52 25.93 -6.09 11.07
N THR A 53 26.02 -7.40 10.85
CA THR A 53 25.02 -8.15 10.06
C THR A 53 24.09 -8.87 11.03
N SER A 54 22.80 -8.98 10.66
CA SER A 54 21.79 -9.58 11.52
C SER A 54 20.55 -9.93 10.71
N ARG A 55 19.82 -10.98 11.10
CA ARG A 55 18.44 -11.16 10.66
C ARG A 55 17.55 -9.99 11.15
N PRO A 56 16.55 -9.55 10.37
CA PRO A 56 15.70 -8.41 10.74
C PRO A 56 15.10 -8.50 12.15
N ALA A 57 14.71 -9.71 12.59
CA ALA A 57 14.11 -9.94 13.90
C ALA A 57 15.05 -9.65 15.09
N ALA A 58 16.37 -9.65 14.89
CA ALA A 58 17.36 -9.40 15.93
C ALA A 58 18.00 -8.01 15.82
N ALA A 59 17.79 -7.29 14.71
CA ALA A 59 18.29 -5.93 14.54
C ALA A 59 17.75 -4.98 15.63
N SER A 60 16.53 -5.22 16.13
CA SER A 60 15.91 -4.43 17.20
C SER A 60 16.59 -4.59 18.57
N GLN A 61 17.53 -5.52 18.72
CA GLN A 61 18.33 -5.62 19.95
C GLN A 61 19.23 -4.38 20.13
N ILE A 62 19.56 -3.68 19.04
CA ILE A 62 20.36 -2.45 19.08
C ILE A 62 19.42 -1.25 19.04
N PRO A 63 19.49 -0.33 20.02
CA PRO A 63 18.70 0.90 20.00
C PRO A 63 19.02 1.75 18.76
N LEU A 64 17.96 2.23 18.08
CA LEU A 64 18.06 3.01 16.82
C LEU A 64 18.99 4.23 16.93
N GLN A 65 19.08 4.84 18.12
CA GLN A 65 19.97 5.98 18.38
C GLN A 65 21.47 5.71 18.15
N TYR A 66 21.88 4.43 18.16
CA TYR A 66 23.27 4.01 17.91
C TYR A 66 23.50 3.55 16.46
N ILE A 67 22.48 3.57 15.61
CA ILE A 67 22.55 3.08 14.24
C ILE A 67 22.62 4.30 13.30
N ASN A 68 23.72 4.41 12.57
CA ASN A 68 23.91 5.49 11.59
C ASN A 68 23.33 5.14 10.21
N LEU A 69 23.37 3.87 9.84
CA LEU A 69 22.93 3.37 8.55
C LEU A 69 22.38 1.95 8.71
N VAL A 70 21.28 1.66 8.04
CA VAL A 70 20.74 0.31 7.88
C VAL A 70 20.79 -0.04 6.40
N THR A 71 21.26 -1.24 6.07
CA THR A 71 21.28 -1.75 4.71
C THR A 71 20.66 -3.14 4.72
N GLU A 72 19.64 -3.34 3.89
CA GLU A 72 18.98 -4.64 3.73
C GLU A 72 19.61 -5.39 2.56
N VAL A 73 20.04 -6.64 2.79
CA VAL A 73 20.47 -7.56 1.75
C VAL A 73 19.25 -8.30 1.23
N GLN A 74 18.74 -7.90 0.07
CA GLN A 74 17.47 -8.43 -0.44
C GLN A 74 17.61 -9.82 -1.09
N GLY A 75 18.68 -10.07 -1.84
CA GLY A 75 18.91 -11.37 -2.51
C GLY A 75 19.20 -11.20 -4.00
N PHE A 76 18.95 -12.25 -4.79
CA PHE A 76 19.13 -12.25 -6.24
C PHE A 76 17.89 -11.81 -7.00
N TYR A 77 18.04 -10.82 -7.87
CA TYR A 77 17.08 -10.54 -8.94
C TYR A 77 17.12 -11.64 -10.02
N ASP A 78 16.11 -11.71 -10.87
CA ASP A 78 15.99 -12.80 -11.85
C ASP A 78 17.19 -12.92 -12.79
N SER A 79 17.78 -11.80 -13.22
CA SER A 79 19.02 -11.78 -13.99
C SER A 79 20.21 -12.39 -13.23
N GLN A 80 20.32 -12.13 -11.93
CA GLN A 80 21.37 -12.67 -11.07
C GLN A 80 21.16 -14.16 -10.77
N LYS A 81 19.90 -14.63 -10.68
CA LYS A 81 19.60 -16.07 -10.59
C LYS A 81 20.12 -16.78 -11.84
N GLU A 82 19.80 -16.26 -13.03
CA GLU A 82 20.30 -16.83 -14.29
C GLU A 82 21.82 -16.84 -14.36
N GLU A 83 22.45 -15.73 -13.98
CA GLU A 83 23.91 -15.62 -13.93
C GLU A 83 24.53 -16.65 -12.97
N TYR A 84 23.93 -16.85 -11.79
CA TYR A 84 24.40 -17.84 -10.81
C TYR A 84 24.41 -19.25 -11.40
N PHE A 85 23.29 -19.70 -11.98
CA PHE A 85 23.20 -21.06 -12.54
C PHE A 85 24.11 -21.25 -13.74
N LYS A 86 24.21 -20.25 -14.64
CA LYS A 86 25.11 -20.27 -15.79
C LYS A 86 26.60 -20.28 -15.39
N LYS A 87 26.97 -19.65 -14.26
CA LYS A 87 28.34 -19.71 -13.72
C LYS A 87 28.64 -20.99 -12.96
N ARG A 88 27.63 -21.59 -12.33
CA ARG A 88 27.79 -22.76 -11.45
C ARG A 88 27.81 -24.09 -12.21
N ILE A 89 27.20 -24.12 -13.39
CA ILE A 89 27.02 -25.31 -14.23
C ILE A 89 27.75 -25.07 -15.55
N ASP A 90 28.81 -25.85 -15.80
CA ASP A 90 29.68 -25.65 -16.97
C ASP A 90 28.97 -25.95 -18.30
N ASP A 91 28.01 -26.88 -18.32
CA ASP A 91 27.22 -27.23 -19.51
C ASP A 91 26.01 -26.28 -19.69
N PRO A 92 25.98 -25.45 -20.75
CA PRO A 92 24.89 -24.50 -20.99
C PRO A 92 23.51 -25.15 -21.19
N ILE A 93 23.45 -26.37 -21.73
CA ILE A 93 22.19 -27.08 -21.96
C ILE A 93 21.61 -27.53 -20.62
N GLN A 94 22.45 -28.06 -19.73
CA GLN A 94 22.04 -28.43 -18.37
C GLN A 94 21.64 -27.21 -17.55
N ALA A 95 22.40 -26.12 -17.63
CA ALA A 95 22.09 -24.88 -16.95
C ALA A 95 20.72 -24.34 -17.37
N ASN A 96 20.43 -24.32 -18.68
CA ASN A 96 19.13 -23.88 -19.20
C ASN A 96 18.01 -24.83 -18.79
N LYS A 97 18.21 -26.16 -18.83
CA LYS A 97 17.19 -27.13 -18.37
C LYS A 97 16.81 -26.92 -16.90
N ILE A 98 17.81 -26.68 -16.04
CA ILE A 98 17.60 -26.38 -14.61
C ILE A 98 16.86 -25.06 -14.43
N LEU A 99 17.27 -24.01 -15.16
CA LEU A 99 16.60 -22.71 -15.12
C LEU A 99 15.14 -22.80 -15.57
N THR A 100 14.85 -23.52 -16.65
CA THR A 100 13.48 -23.75 -17.11
C THR A 100 12.66 -24.46 -16.04
N HIS A 101 13.18 -25.55 -15.46
CA HIS A 101 12.49 -26.27 -14.39
C HIS A 101 12.19 -25.37 -13.17
N ILE A 102 13.15 -24.53 -12.75
CA ILE A 102 12.94 -23.59 -11.65
C ILE A 102 11.85 -22.56 -12.00
N LYS A 103 11.82 -22.06 -13.24
CA LYS A 103 10.82 -21.10 -13.72
C LYS A 103 9.42 -21.73 -13.86
N ASP A 104 9.33 -23.00 -14.25
CA ASP A 104 8.08 -23.76 -14.36
C ASP A 104 7.39 -23.92 -12.99
N TYR A 105 8.17 -24.00 -11.90
CA TYR A 105 7.66 -24.14 -10.54
C TYR A 105 7.89 -22.89 -9.70
N ARG A 106 6.87 -22.03 -9.68
CA ARG A 106 6.91 -20.69 -9.08
C ARG A 106 7.41 -20.62 -7.63
N SER A 107 7.07 -21.61 -6.79
CA SER A 107 7.58 -21.69 -5.41
C SER A 107 9.10 -21.82 -5.38
N LEU A 108 9.70 -22.62 -6.27
CA LEU A 108 11.15 -22.79 -6.37
C LEU A 108 11.81 -21.52 -6.90
N HIS A 109 11.23 -20.91 -7.95
CA HIS A 109 11.74 -19.65 -8.52
C HIS A 109 11.84 -18.52 -7.49
N ILE A 110 10.82 -18.40 -6.64
CA ILE A 110 10.74 -17.35 -5.62
C ILE A 110 11.73 -17.60 -4.50
N MET A 111 11.88 -18.85 -4.08
CA MET A 111 12.85 -19.21 -3.05
C MET A 111 14.29 -19.01 -3.53
N CYS A 112 14.58 -19.21 -4.81
CA CYS A 112 15.87 -18.90 -5.42
C CYS A 112 16.24 -17.39 -5.38
N HIS A 113 15.36 -16.51 -4.90
CA HIS A 113 15.77 -15.16 -4.49
C HIS A 113 16.86 -15.21 -3.41
N MET A 114 16.83 -16.18 -2.49
CA MET A 114 17.94 -16.38 -1.56
C MET A 114 19.04 -17.23 -2.21
N PRO A 115 20.29 -16.77 -2.22
CA PRO A 115 21.41 -17.51 -2.86
C PRO A 115 21.58 -18.95 -2.37
N VAL A 116 21.29 -19.25 -1.10
CA VAL A 116 21.39 -20.61 -0.56
C VAL A 116 20.42 -21.59 -1.23
N PHE A 117 19.22 -21.15 -1.61
CA PHE A 117 18.27 -22.00 -2.34
C PHE A 117 18.73 -22.23 -3.78
N CYS A 118 19.42 -21.26 -4.40
CA CYS A 118 20.07 -21.50 -5.69
C CYS A 118 21.13 -22.60 -5.59
N TRP A 119 21.93 -22.59 -4.52
CA TRP A 119 22.94 -23.63 -4.26
C TRP A 119 22.31 -25.02 -4.05
N ILE A 120 21.28 -25.12 -3.22
CA ILE A 120 20.54 -26.38 -2.98
C ILE A 120 19.92 -26.88 -4.29
N ALA A 121 19.20 -26.01 -5.02
CA ALA A 121 18.55 -26.36 -6.27
C ALA A 121 19.56 -26.81 -7.33
N ALA A 122 20.73 -26.17 -7.42
CA ALA A 122 21.80 -26.58 -8.32
C ALA A 122 22.29 -27.99 -8.01
N ILE A 123 22.52 -28.34 -6.73
CA ILE A 123 22.94 -29.69 -6.33
C ILE A 123 21.88 -30.73 -6.70
N VAL A 124 20.64 -30.47 -6.31
CA VAL A 124 19.54 -31.44 -6.46
C VAL A 124 19.19 -31.65 -7.93
N LEU A 125 18.99 -30.56 -8.68
CA LEU A 125 18.56 -30.64 -10.07
C LEU A 125 19.67 -31.12 -11.01
N GLN A 126 20.95 -30.84 -10.72
CA GLN A 126 22.06 -31.47 -11.46
C GLN A 126 22.07 -32.98 -11.27
N GLN A 127 21.82 -33.48 -10.06
CA GLN A 127 21.80 -34.93 -9.85
C GLN A 127 20.58 -35.59 -10.52
N ILE A 128 19.38 -35.01 -10.35
CA ILE A 128 18.13 -35.64 -10.82
C ILE A 128 17.88 -35.44 -12.31
N LEU A 129 17.99 -34.21 -12.81
CA LEU A 129 17.60 -33.90 -14.19
C LEU A 129 18.69 -34.24 -15.21
N VAL A 130 19.94 -34.38 -14.77
CA VAL A 130 21.09 -34.65 -15.64
C VAL A 130 21.58 -36.09 -15.49
N LYS A 131 21.87 -36.56 -14.27
CA LYS A 131 22.49 -37.88 -14.07
C LYS A 131 21.51 -39.05 -14.00
N ASP A 132 20.29 -38.81 -13.52
CA ASP A 132 19.24 -39.84 -13.38
C ASP A 132 18.35 -39.96 -14.64
N ASP A 133 18.87 -39.60 -15.82
CA ASP A 133 18.24 -39.75 -17.14
C ASP A 133 16.85 -39.10 -17.29
N GLY A 134 16.69 -37.87 -16.78
CA GLY A 134 15.49 -37.06 -17.03
C GLY A 134 14.25 -37.47 -16.22
N LYS A 135 14.43 -38.12 -15.07
CA LYS A 135 13.35 -38.26 -14.07
C LYS A 135 12.71 -36.91 -13.77
N GLU A 136 11.41 -36.94 -13.45
CA GLU A 136 10.66 -35.75 -13.07
C GLU A 136 11.30 -35.09 -11.83
N GLY A 137 11.71 -33.83 -11.97
CA GLY A 137 12.38 -33.09 -10.89
C GLY A 137 11.42 -32.68 -9.76
N PRO A 138 11.95 -32.33 -8.58
CA PRO A 138 11.15 -31.82 -7.47
C PRO A 138 10.37 -30.56 -7.87
N LYS A 139 9.09 -30.51 -7.51
CA LYS A 139 8.16 -29.41 -7.82
C LYS A 139 7.91 -28.52 -6.60
N THR A 140 8.05 -29.10 -5.41
CA THR A 140 7.84 -28.44 -4.12
C THR A 140 9.15 -28.28 -3.35
N LEU A 141 9.17 -27.42 -2.32
CA LEU A 141 10.36 -27.31 -1.47
C LEU A 141 10.58 -28.58 -0.67
N THR A 142 9.50 -29.22 -0.21
CA THR A 142 9.61 -30.45 0.58
C THR A 142 10.27 -31.56 -0.23
N GLU A 143 9.88 -31.70 -1.50
CA GLU A 143 10.56 -32.63 -2.44
C GLU A 143 12.03 -32.23 -2.65
N MET A 144 12.31 -30.94 -2.88
CA MET A 144 13.67 -30.43 -3.06
C MET A 144 14.58 -30.78 -1.88
N PHE A 145 14.12 -30.55 -0.65
CA PHE A 145 14.89 -30.83 0.57
C PHE A 145 14.96 -32.34 0.88
N THR A 146 13.93 -33.10 0.53
CA THR A 146 13.95 -34.57 0.66
C THR A 146 15.00 -35.17 -0.27
N HIS A 147 15.06 -34.71 -1.52
CA HIS A 147 16.12 -35.09 -2.45
C HIS A 147 17.48 -34.58 -2.03
N PHE A 148 17.58 -33.37 -1.48
CA PHE A 148 18.83 -32.86 -0.93
C PHE A 148 19.37 -33.78 0.18
N LEU A 149 18.52 -34.17 1.14
CA LEU A 149 18.89 -35.13 2.19
C LEU A 149 19.39 -36.46 1.58
N LEU A 150 18.64 -37.03 0.63
CA LEU A 150 19.01 -38.27 -0.07
C LEU A 150 20.37 -38.17 -0.78
N ILE A 151 20.62 -37.08 -1.49
CA ILE A 151 21.87 -36.85 -2.21
C ILE A 151 23.03 -36.70 -1.24
N GLN A 152 22.84 -35.97 -0.14
CA GLN A 152 23.87 -35.84 0.90
C GLN A 152 24.20 -37.19 1.55
N THR A 153 23.21 -38.04 1.80
CA THR A 153 23.42 -39.40 2.29
C THR A 153 24.19 -40.26 1.28
N LYS A 154 23.83 -40.21 -0.01
CA LYS A 154 24.50 -40.95 -1.09
C LYS A 154 25.96 -40.54 -1.28
N MET A 155 26.22 -39.23 -1.44
CA MET A 155 27.57 -38.70 -1.68
C MET A 155 28.54 -39.13 -0.58
N LYS A 156 28.04 -39.18 0.65
CA LYS A 156 28.85 -39.48 1.81
C LYS A 156 29.09 -41.01 1.94
N ASN A 157 28.12 -41.88 1.61
CA ASN A 157 28.34 -43.34 1.47
C ASN A 157 29.41 -43.69 0.42
N HIS A 158 29.40 -43.03 -0.75
CA HIS A 158 30.42 -43.23 -1.79
C HIS A 158 31.84 -42.88 -1.31
N LYS A 159 31.99 -41.88 -0.44
CA LYS A 159 33.30 -41.42 0.05
C LYS A 159 33.95 -42.38 1.05
N TYR A 160 33.19 -43.20 1.78
CA TYR A 160 33.71 -44.01 2.89
C TYR A 160 33.44 -45.52 2.77
N HIS A 161 32.55 -45.99 1.89
CA HIS A 161 32.17 -47.41 1.77
C HIS A 161 32.40 -48.00 0.36
N ASN A 162 33.41 -47.50 -0.37
CA ASN A 162 33.88 -48.02 -1.67
C ASN A 162 32.84 -48.06 -2.81
N GLY A 163 31.80 -47.22 -2.75
CA GLY A 163 30.98 -46.89 -3.92
C GLY A 163 30.06 -47.98 -4.46
N ILE A 164 29.62 -48.93 -3.63
CA ILE A 164 28.55 -49.87 -4.00
C ILE A 164 27.26 -49.07 -4.20
N GLU A 165 26.75 -48.99 -5.43
CA GLU A 165 25.43 -48.42 -5.72
C GLU A 165 24.37 -49.20 -4.94
N THR A 166 23.88 -48.60 -3.86
CA THR A 166 22.83 -49.16 -3.00
C THR A 166 21.53 -48.42 -3.27
N ASP A 167 20.41 -49.13 -3.23
CA ASP A 167 19.09 -48.51 -3.40
C ASP A 167 18.88 -47.37 -2.39
N SER A 168 18.19 -46.31 -2.81
CA SER A 168 18.03 -45.09 -2.01
C SER A 168 17.29 -45.36 -0.69
N GLN A 169 16.41 -46.37 -0.67
CA GLN A 169 15.65 -46.74 0.53
C GLN A 169 16.52 -47.55 1.50
N GLU A 170 17.37 -48.44 1.00
CA GLU A 170 18.30 -49.20 1.83
C GLU A 170 19.34 -48.28 2.49
N LEU A 171 19.81 -47.27 1.77
CA LEU A 171 20.67 -46.23 2.33
C LEU A 171 19.98 -45.50 3.47
N LEU A 172 18.76 -44.99 3.25
CA LEU A 172 18.02 -44.32 4.31
C LEU A 172 17.78 -45.21 5.53
N LYS A 173 17.50 -46.51 5.34
CA LYS A 173 17.35 -47.47 6.45
C LYS A 173 18.66 -47.61 7.24
N ALA A 174 19.79 -47.76 6.56
CA ALA A 174 21.10 -47.87 7.19
C ALA A 174 21.49 -46.61 7.98
N HIS A 175 20.96 -45.44 7.57
CA HIS A 175 21.28 -44.14 8.17
C HIS A 175 20.14 -43.58 9.03
N LYS A 176 19.09 -44.37 9.30
CA LYS A 176 17.85 -43.89 9.93
C LYS A 176 18.10 -43.28 11.30
N GLU A 177 18.89 -43.95 12.14
CA GLU A 177 19.11 -43.55 13.53
C GLU A 177 19.76 -42.16 13.62
N ILE A 178 20.88 -41.96 12.92
CA ILE A 178 21.57 -40.67 12.92
C ILE A 178 20.68 -39.55 12.36
N ILE A 179 19.92 -39.80 11.28
CA ILE A 179 19.02 -38.79 10.70
C ILE A 179 17.95 -38.37 11.72
N LEU A 180 17.36 -39.32 12.46
CA LEU A 180 16.37 -39.03 13.49
C LEU A 180 16.96 -38.25 14.68
N GLN A 181 18.20 -38.55 15.08
CA GLN A 181 18.92 -37.79 16.11
C GLN A 181 19.18 -36.35 15.66
N LEU A 182 19.61 -36.14 14.42
CA LEU A 182 19.79 -34.79 13.86
C LEU A 182 18.46 -34.03 13.79
N ALA A 183 17.38 -34.74 13.44
CA ALA A 183 16.04 -34.17 13.38
C ALA A 183 15.53 -33.73 14.76
N GLU A 184 15.79 -34.53 15.80
CA GLU A 184 15.47 -34.18 17.19
C GLU A 184 16.26 -32.95 17.68
N LEU A 185 17.57 -32.92 17.41
CA LEU A 185 18.42 -31.77 17.71
C LEU A 185 17.88 -30.51 17.01
N ALA A 186 17.56 -30.61 15.72
CA ALA A 186 17.02 -29.51 14.94
C ALA A 186 15.73 -28.95 15.55
N PHE A 187 14.81 -29.82 15.98
CA PHE A 187 13.56 -29.43 16.62
C PHE A 187 13.78 -28.73 17.97
N LYS A 188 14.60 -29.30 18.86
CA LYS A 188 14.93 -28.69 20.17
C LYS A 188 15.51 -27.28 20.00
N HIS A 189 16.44 -27.10 19.07
CA HIS A 189 17.06 -25.80 18.85
C HIS A 189 16.13 -24.82 18.11
N LEU A 190 15.21 -25.31 17.26
CA LEU A 190 14.21 -24.45 16.61
C LEU A 190 13.21 -23.90 17.64
N GLU A 191 12.68 -24.72 18.56
CA GLU A 191 11.76 -24.25 19.62
C GLU A 191 12.42 -23.23 20.55
N ASN A 192 13.73 -23.40 20.80
CA ASN A 192 14.52 -22.47 21.61
C ASN A 192 15.09 -21.28 20.83
N CYS A 193 14.79 -21.15 19.54
CA CYS A 193 15.32 -20.11 18.65
C CYS A 193 16.86 -20.05 18.58
N ASN A 194 17.52 -21.20 18.75
CA ASN A 194 18.97 -21.35 18.69
C ASN A 194 19.41 -21.76 17.27
N LEU A 195 20.39 -21.03 16.71
CA LEU A 195 21.08 -21.40 15.47
C LEU A 195 22.37 -22.21 15.71
N MET A 196 23.04 -21.91 16.83
CA MET A 196 24.31 -22.52 17.23
C MET A 196 24.11 -23.44 18.43
N PHE A 197 24.87 -24.53 18.46
CA PHE A 197 24.91 -25.54 19.54
C PHE A 197 26.32 -26.10 19.73
N TYR A 198 26.52 -26.78 20.85
CA TYR A 198 27.82 -27.27 21.31
C TYR A 198 27.86 -28.80 21.37
N GLU A 199 29.04 -29.33 21.64
CA GLU A 199 29.26 -30.76 21.85
C GLU A 199 28.35 -31.37 22.94
N ASP A 200 28.09 -30.62 24.01
CA ASP A 200 27.17 -31.02 25.08
C ASP A 200 25.74 -31.24 24.53
N ASP A 201 25.28 -30.41 23.59
CA ASP A 201 23.96 -30.51 22.97
C ASP A 201 23.86 -31.74 22.02
N LEU A 202 24.96 -32.05 21.32
CA LEU A 202 25.08 -33.23 20.45
C LEU A 202 24.99 -34.53 21.26
N THR A 203 25.76 -34.60 22.34
CA THR A 203 25.80 -35.78 23.22
C THR A 203 24.46 -36.01 23.92
N GLU A 204 23.73 -34.94 24.30
CA GLU A 204 22.36 -35.04 24.85
C GLU A 204 21.38 -35.69 23.86
N CYS A 205 21.60 -35.53 22.55
CA CYS A 205 20.79 -36.15 21.51
C CYS A 205 21.33 -37.53 21.06
N GLY A 206 22.33 -38.07 21.76
CA GLY A 206 22.95 -39.36 21.44
C GLY A 206 23.85 -39.34 20.21
N ILE A 207 24.30 -38.16 19.77
CA ILE A 207 25.17 -37.99 18.62
C ILE A 207 26.63 -38.00 19.12
N ASP A 208 27.36 -39.05 18.77
CA ASP A 208 28.79 -39.12 19.05
C ASP A 208 29.56 -38.17 18.10
N VAL A 209 30.40 -37.29 18.65
CA VAL A 209 31.08 -36.22 17.91
C VAL A 209 32.18 -36.75 16.99
N ASP A 210 32.97 -37.71 17.45
CA ASP A 210 34.05 -38.30 16.64
C ASP A 210 33.45 -39.14 15.50
N THR A 211 32.39 -39.88 15.79
CA THR A 211 31.68 -40.75 14.84
C THR A 211 30.79 -39.90 13.90
N SER A 212 30.10 -38.84 14.34
CA SER A 212 29.26 -38.00 13.45
C SER A 212 30.06 -37.18 12.42
N LEU A 213 31.26 -36.69 12.80
CA LEU A 213 32.18 -35.98 11.90
C LEU A 213 32.90 -36.94 10.93
N SER A 214 33.19 -38.18 11.35
CA SER A 214 33.93 -39.18 10.55
C SER A 214 33.06 -40.22 9.80
N THR A 215 31.80 -40.41 10.18
CA THR A 215 30.96 -41.55 9.72
C THR A 215 30.48 -41.47 8.30
N GLY A 216 30.76 -40.42 7.54
CA GLY A 216 30.33 -40.53 6.17
C GLY A 216 28.78 -40.55 5.94
N MET A 217 27.92 -40.25 6.93
CA MET A 217 26.44 -40.41 6.79
C MET A 217 25.60 -39.20 6.33
N CYS A 218 25.95 -37.96 6.69
CA CYS A 218 25.36 -36.72 6.18
C CYS A 218 26.50 -35.71 5.96
N THR A 219 26.83 -35.35 4.73
CA THR A 219 27.78 -34.27 4.44
C THR A 219 27.10 -32.92 4.64
N VAL A 220 27.74 -32.11 5.48
CA VAL A 220 27.48 -30.68 5.66
C VAL A 220 26.00 -30.38 5.88
N ILE A 221 25.44 -30.88 6.98
CA ILE A 221 24.44 -30.06 7.67
C ILE A 221 25.13 -29.26 8.75
N PHE A 222 26.24 -29.71 9.35
CA PHE A 222 26.95 -28.91 10.36
C PHE A 222 28.13 -28.13 9.79
N LYS A 223 28.34 -26.88 10.23
CA LYS A 223 29.60 -26.14 10.11
C LYS A 223 30.27 -26.02 11.48
N GLU A 224 31.54 -26.46 11.58
CA GLU A 224 32.36 -26.31 12.79
C GLU A 224 33.16 -25.00 12.70
N GLU A 225 33.08 -24.16 13.73
CA GLU A 225 33.89 -22.94 13.85
C GLU A 225 34.72 -22.94 15.13
N SER A 226 36.03 -22.71 14.98
CA SER A 226 37.02 -22.77 16.08
C SER A 226 37.76 -21.44 16.30
N ALA A 227 37.18 -20.31 15.87
CA ALA A 227 37.94 -19.08 15.71
C ALA A 227 38.33 -18.37 17.02
N ILE A 228 37.61 -18.58 18.15
CA ILE A 228 37.79 -17.76 19.38
C ILE A 228 37.60 -18.54 20.70
N PHE A 229 36.72 -19.54 20.74
CA PHE A 229 36.40 -20.26 21.98
C PHE A 229 37.19 -21.57 22.10
N LYS A 230 37.55 -21.97 23.34
CA LYS A 230 38.13 -23.30 23.64
C LYS A 230 37.14 -24.46 23.41
N LYS A 231 35.90 -24.19 22.99
CA LYS A 231 34.84 -25.16 22.71
C LYS A 231 34.46 -25.10 21.23
N LYS A 232 34.25 -26.26 20.61
CA LYS A 232 33.75 -26.38 19.24
C LYS A 232 32.29 -25.90 19.18
N VAL A 233 31.97 -25.11 18.18
CA VAL A 233 30.60 -24.62 17.92
C VAL A 233 30.11 -25.22 16.61
N TYR A 234 28.86 -25.67 16.61
CA TYR A 234 28.19 -26.30 15.47
C TYR A 234 26.93 -25.52 15.11
N CYS A 235 26.58 -25.49 13.83
CA CYS A 235 25.31 -24.94 13.33
C CYS A 235 24.85 -25.67 12.09
N PHE A 236 23.56 -25.66 11.80
CA PHE A 236 23.09 -26.18 10.52
C PHE A 236 23.55 -25.28 9.35
N VAL A 237 23.81 -25.81 8.14
CA VAL A 237 24.33 -25.06 6.98
C VAL A 237 23.46 -23.87 6.64
N HIS A 238 22.16 -24.03 6.90
CA HIS A 238 21.21 -22.94 6.83
C HIS A 238 20.01 -23.28 7.72
N LEU A 239 19.36 -22.23 8.25
CA LEU A 239 18.15 -22.35 9.06
C LEU A 239 17.05 -23.18 8.36
N SER A 240 16.92 -23.05 7.03
CA SER A 240 15.93 -23.85 6.28
C SER A 240 16.16 -25.36 6.39
N VAL A 241 17.41 -25.82 6.56
CA VAL A 241 17.70 -27.24 6.75
C VAL A 241 17.35 -27.67 8.18
N GLN A 242 17.61 -26.82 9.17
CA GLN A 242 17.15 -27.02 10.54
C GLN A 242 15.62 -27.11 10.60
N GLU A 243 14.89 -26.20 9.95
CA GLU A 243 13.43 -26.22 9.90
C GLU A 243 12.87 -27.47 9.20
N PHE A 244 13.51 -27.91 8.11
CA PHE A 244 13.16 -29.15 7.41
C PHE A 244 13.31 -30.39 8.31
N LEU A 245 14.47 -30.52 8.97
CA LEU A 245 14.75 -31.63 9.88
C LEU A 245 13.86 -31.60 11.12
N ALA A 246 13.60 -30.42 11.67
CA ALA A 246 12.66 -30.25 12.77
C ALA A 246 11.26 -30.71 12.35
N ALA A 247 10.79 -30.33 11.16
CA ALA A 247 9.49 -30.77 10.64
C ALA A 247 9.45 -32.29 10.45
N LEU A 248 10.54 -32.89 9.97
CA LEU A 248 10.68 -34.34 9.84
C LEU A 248 10.58 -35.03 11.21
N HIS A 249 11.23 -34.49 12.24
CA HIS A 249 11.14 -35.02 13.61
C HIS A 249 9.71 -35.02 14.13
N VAL A 250 9.04 -33.87 14.08
CA VAL A 250 7.66 -33.74 14.60
C VAL A 250 6.71 -34.65 13.82
N PHE A 251 6.89 -34.77 12.50
CA PHE A 251 6.10 -35.70 11.69
C PHE A 251 6.37 -37.17 12.04
N CYS A 252 7.63 -37.56 12.27
CA CYS A 252 8.00 -38.88 12.76
C CYS A 252 7.34 -39.18 14.12
N CYS A 253 7.41 -38.26 15.08
CA CYS A 253 6.75 -38.43 16.39
C CYS A 253 5.23 -38.62 16.24
N TYR A 254 4.59 -37.88 15.34
CA TYR A 254 3.18 -38.07 15.03
C TYR A 254 2.89 -39.46 14.44
N VAL A 255 3.63 -39.87 13.40
CA VAL A 255 3.42 -41.15 12.70
C VAL A 255 3.70 -42.36 13.59
N PHE A 256 4.75 -42.31 14.40
CA PHE A 256 5.11 -43.37 15.35
C PHE A 256 4.33 -43.31 16.67
N LYS A 257 3.41 -42.36 16.83
CA LYS A 257 2.62 -42.11 18.05
C LYS A 257 3.49 -41.90 19.30
N ASP A 258 4.65 -41.24 19.15
CA ASP A 258 5.50 -40.83 20.27
C ASP A 258 4.90 -39.58 20.94
N THR A 259 3.93 -39.83 21.81
CA THR A 259 3.17 -38.76 22.46
C THR A 259 4.03 -37.96 23.46
N GLU A 260 5.06 -38.54 24.06
CA GLU A 260 5.91 -37.83 25.03
C GLU A 260 6.74 -36.74 24.34
N LYS A 261 7.34 -37.04 23.18
CA LYS A 261 8.08 -36.03 22.40
C LYS A 261 7.18 -35.01 21.73
N LEU A 262 5.91 -35.36 21.44
CA LEU A 262 4.96 -34.46 20.78
C LEU A 262 4.24 -33.50 21.75
N LYS A 263 4.09 -33.88 23.03
CA LYS A 263 3.44 -33.08 24.09
C LYS A 263 3.98 -31.64 24.22
N PRO A 264 5.31 -31.40 24.31
CA PRO A 264 5.86 -30.05 24.41
C PRO A 264 5.43 -29.15 23.24
N PHE A 265 5.35 -29.74 22.04
CA PHE A 265 4.96 -29.01 20.83
C PHE A 265 3.48 -28.60 20.85
N LEU A 266 2.58 -29.50 21.24
CA LEU A 266 1.12 -29.29 21.16
C LEU A 266 0.54 -28.48 22.34
N LYS A 267 1.26 -28.33 23.47
CA LYS A 267 0.90 -27.47 24.62
C LYS A 267 -0.55 -27.60 25.15
N GLU A 268 -1.17 -28.79 25.11
CA GLU A 268 -2.54 -28.99 25.60
C GLU A 268 -2.69 -29.97 26.78
N LYS A 269 -3.69 -29.70 27.62
CA LYS A 269 -3.98 -30.35 28.92
C LYS A 269 -5.14 -31.39 28.90
N SER A 270 -5.79 -31.73 27.77
CA SER A 270 -7.07 -32.48 27.87
C SER A 270 -7.52 -33.41 26.72
N THR A 271 -6.74 -33.68 25.67
CA THR A 271 -7.12 -34.66 24.64
C THR A 271 -6.26 -35.92 24.73
N SER A 272 -6.88 -37.09 24.65
CA SER A 272 -6.16 -38.36 24.56
C SER A 272 -5.40 -38.39 23.23
N MET A 273 -4.10 -38.10 23.31
CA MET A 273 -3.12 -38.10 22.22
C MET A 273 -3.02 -39.34 21.31
N PRO A 274 -3.43 -40.57 21.67
CA PRO A 274 -3.18 -41.75 20.82
C PRO A 274 -3.83 -41.72 19.42
N ASP A 275 -4.88 -40.91 19.21
CA ASP A 275 -5.75 -40.98 18.01
C ASP A 275 -5.99 -39.62 17.33
N LEU A 276 -5.08 -38.65 17.46
CA LEU A 276 -5.22 -37.34 16.80
C LEU A 276 -5.23 -37.47 15.26
N PRO A 277 -6.31 -37.07 14.55
CA PRO A 277 -6.36 -37.12 13.09
C PRO A 277 -5.34 -36.19 12.43
N LEU A 278 -4.81 -36.60 11.27
CA LEU A 278 -3.76 -35.86 10.55
C LEU A 278 -4.19 -34.42 10.22
N ASP A 279 -5.44 -34.22 9.84
CA ASP A 279 -5.96 -32.88 9.51
C ASP A 279 -6.10 -31.97 10.72
N GLU A 280 -6.29 -32.53 11.92
CA GLU A 280 -6.32 -31.79 13.17
C GLU A 280 -4.90 -31.47 13.65
N PHE A 281 -3.98 -32.44 13.56
CA PHE A 281 -2.56 -32.25 13.84
C PHE A 281 -1.94 -31.12 12.99
N LEU A 282 -2.13 -31.17 11.68
CA LEU A 282 -1.63 -30.14 10.75
C LEU A 282 -2.26 -28.76 11.04
N LYS A 283 -3.55 -28.73 11.40
CA LYS A 283 -4.25 -27.51 11.81
C LYS A 283 -3.67 -26.91 13.09
N ILE A 284 -3.32 -27.72 14.10
CA ILE A 284 -2.68 -27.25 15.34
C ILE A 284 -1.31 -26.67 15.03
N ALA A 285 -0.49 -27.38 14.25
CA ALA A 285 0.83 -26.90 13.85
C ALA A 285 0.75 -25.55 13.12
N MET A 286 -0.20 -25.41 12.19
CA MET A 286 -0.43 -24.16 11.47
C MET A 286 -0.88 -23.03 12.41
N ASN A 287 -1.78 -23.28 13.36
CA ASN A 287 -2.17 -22.27 14.35
C ASN A 287 -0.98 -21.77 15.16
N LYS A 288 -0.08 -22.67 15.58
CA LYS A 288 1.15 -22.32 16.30
C LYS A 288 2.08 -21.44 15.45
N ALA A 289 2.20 -21.72 14.15
CA ALA A 289 2.96 -20.86 13.24
C ALA A 289 2.31 -19.48 13.05
N LEU A 290 0.99 -19.41 12.93
CA LEU A 290 0.25 -18.13 12.85
C LEU A 290 0.35 -17.29 14.13
N GLU A 291 0.55 -17.93 15.29
CA GLU A 291 0.76 -17.27 16.60
C GLU A 291 2.22 -16.81 16.81
N SER A 292 3.15 -17.26 15.96
CA SER A 292 4.54 -16.83 15.99
C SER A 292 4.67 -15.36 15.58
N ARG A 293 5.30 -14.54 16.44
CA ARG A 293 5.48 -13.10 16.17
C ARG A 293 6.35 -12.82 14.95
N ASN A 294 7.45 -13.54 14.81
CA ASN A 294 8.47 -13.33 13.76
C ASN A 294 8.40 -14.37 12.62
N GLY A 295 7.51 -15.35 12.72
CA GLY A 295 7.33 -16.36 11.67
C GLY A 295 8.40 -17.42 11.57
N HIS A 296 9.20 -17.61 12.63
CA HIS A 296 10.22 -18.65 12.70
C HIS A 296 9.72 -20.10 12.52
N LEU A 297 8.40 -20.33 12.42
CA LEU A 297 7.80 -21.64 12.14
C LEU A 297 7.17 -21.72 10.74
N ASP A 298 7.24 -20.67 9.93
CA ASP A 298 6.54 -20.61 8.64
C ASP A 298 7.06 -21.67 7.67
N LEU A 299 8.38 -21.76 7.49
CA LEU A 299 8.98 -22.75 6.61
C LEU A 299 8.89 -24.16 7.21
N PHE A 300 9.02 -24.29 8.54
CA PHE A 300 8.74 -25.54 9.25
C PHE A 300 7.35 -26.11 8.93
N VAL A 301 6.28 -25.31 9.01
CA VAL A 301 4.92 -25.82 8.74
C VAL A 301 4.70 -26.14 7.26
N ARG A 302 5.38 -25.45 6.34
CA ARG A 302 5.37 -25.81 4.92
C ARG A 302 5.87 -27.24 4.71
N PHE A 303 7.04 -27.57 5.27
CA PHE A 303 7.59 -28.91 5.20
C PHE A 303 6.68 -29.95 5.88
N LEU A 304 6.13 -29.62 7.04
CA LEU A 304 5.22 -30.52 7.76
C LEU A 304 3.98 -30.88 6.94
N HIS A 305 3.39 -29.91 6.23
CA HIS A 305 2.28 -30.17 5.31
C HIS A 305 2.73 -30.95 4.06
N GLY A 306 3.91 -30.67 3.52
CA GLY A 306 4.47 -31.41 2.39
C GLY A 306 4.71 -32.89 2.70
N PHE A 307 5.19 -33.24 3.91
CA PHE A 307 5.39 -34.64 4.33
C PHE A 307 4.09 -35.45 4.40
N SER A 308 2.93 -34.81 4.46
CA SER A 308 1.64 -35.50 4.46
C SER A 308 1.29 -36.17 3.12
N LEU A 309 1.99 -35.81 2.03
CA LEU A 309 1.77 -36.39 0.72
C LEU A 309 2.46 -37.75 0.55
N GLU A 310 1.77 -38.67 -0.12
CA GLU A 310 2.28 -40.01 -0.40
C GLU A 310 3.57 -39.99 -1.26
N SER A 311 3.72 -39.02 -2.17
CA SER A 311 4.94 -38.87 -2.98
C SER A 311 6.18 -38.63 -2.12
N ASN A 312 6.08 -37.75 -1.12
CA ASN A 312 7.18 -37.47 -0.19
C ASN A 312 7.43 -38.64 0.76
N LEU A 313 6.39 -39.34 1.22
CA LEU A 313 6.54 -40.54 2.04
C LEU A 313 7.24 -41.68 1.28
N LYS A 314 6.99 -41.82 -0.03
CA LYS A 314 7.69 -42.77 -0.91
C LYS A 314 9.19 -42.51 -1.01
N LEU A 315 9.61 -41.24 -0.98
CA LEU A 315 11.03 -40.87 -0.96
C LEU A 315 11.67 -41.17 0.39
N LEU A 316 10.90 -41.16 1.49
CA LEU A 316 11.36 -41.32 2.87
C LEU A 316 11.10 -42.70 3.49
N GLN A 317 10.75 -43.73 2.71
CA GLN A 317 10.37 -45.07 3.22
C GLN A 317 11.44 -45.76 4.08
N GLY A 318 12.71 -45.33 4.00
CA GLY A 318 13.75 -45.82 4.88
C GLY A 318 13.71 -45.25 6.31
N ILE A 319 13.03 -44.12 6.51
CA ILE A 319 12.88 -43.43 7.79
C ILE A 319 11.45 -43.60 8.31
N LEU A 320 10.47 -43.25 7.47
CA LEU A 320 9.03 -43.28 7.78
C LEU A 320 8.41 -44.60 7.27
N PRO A 321 7.41 -45.14 7.97
CA PRO A 321 6.73 -46.35 7.53
C PRO A 321 5.94 -46.08 6.23
N ASN A 322 5.64 -47.16 5.49
CA ASN A 322 4.67 -47.13 4.38
C ASN A 322 3.25 -46.99 4.93
N SER A 323 2.95 -45.86 5.55
CA SER A 323 1.59 -45.50 5.95
C SER A 323 0.90 -44.79 4.79
N THR A 324 -0.22 -45.35 4.34
CA THR A 324 -1.12 -44.66 3.41
C THR A 324 -1.79 -43.52 4.15
N CYS A 325 -1.33 -42.27 3.97
CA CYS A 325 -2.13 -41.12 4.37
C CYS A 325 -3.46 -41.18 3.62
N HIS A 326 -4.57 -41.33 4.34
CA HIS A 326 -5.88 -41.44 3.69
C HIS A 326 -6.18 -40.17 2.90
N SER A 327 -6.50 -40.30 1.61
CA SER A 327 -6.87 -39.19 0.71
C SER A 327 -7.93 -38.25 1.32
N ASN A 328 -8.85 -38.80 2.12
CA ASN A 328 -9.86 -38.02 2.84
C ASN A 328 -9.27 -37.10 3.91
N SER A 329 -8.25 -37.52 4.66
CA SER A 329 -7.59 -36.69 5.67
C SER A 329 -6.82 -35.53 5.02
N ILE A 330 -6.15 -35.79 3.89
CA ILE A 330 -5.46 -34.74 3.11
C ILE A 330 -6.47 -33.71 2.58
N LYS A 331 -7.60 -34.15 2.02
CA LYS A 331 -8.68 -33.25 1.58
C LYS A 331 -9.24 -32.41 2.74
N LYS A 332 -9.40 -32.98 3.93
CA LYS A 332 -9.82 -32.24 5.13
C LYS A 332 -8.77 -31.23 5.56
N ALA A 333 -7.48 -31.58 5.56
CA ALA A 333 -6.40 -30.66 5.87
C ALA A 333 -6.35 -29.46 4.90
N ILE A 334 -6.48 -29.70 3.59
CA ILE A 334 -6.58 -28.65 2.56
C ILE A 334 -7.80 -27.74 2.84
N GLN A 335 -8.96 -28.33 3.16
CA GLN A 335 -10.16 -27.55 3.51
C GLN A 335 -9.95 -26.74 4.79
N ASN A 336 -9.24 -27.28 5.78
CA ASN A 336 -8.91 -26.56 7.01
C ASN A 336 -8.09 -25.31 6.70
N LEU A 337 -7.04 -25.43 5.88
CA LEU A 337 -6.22 -24.29 5.43
C LEU A 337 -7.05 -23.23 4.68
N LYS A 338 -7.88 -23.65 3.71
CA LYS A 338 -8.74 -22.72 2.93
C LYS A 338 -9.78 -21.99 3.79
N ARG A 339 -10.27 -22.64 4.84
CA ARG A 339 -11.26 -22.09 5.77
C ARG A 339 -10.64 -21.29 6.92
N MET A 340 -9.32 -21.16 7.01
CA MET A 340 -8.67 -20.35 8.05
C MET A 340 -8.97 -18.86 7.85
N GLN A 341 -10.13 -18.41 8.31
CA GLN A 341 -10.59 -17.03 8.24
C GLN A 341 -10.51 -16.38 9.63
N ARG A 342 -9.36 -16.49 10.30
CA ARG A 342 -9.15 -15.71 11.51
C ARG A 342 -9.18 -14.22 11.13
N PRO A 343 -9.92 -13.36 11.85
CA PRO A 343 -9.78 -11.92 11.66
C PRO A 343 -8.31 -11.54 11.91
N ASN A 344 -7.76 -10.65 11.08
CA ASN A 344 -6.42 -10.07 11.23
C ASN A 344 -5.20 -10.93 10.84
N ILE A 345 -5.35 -12.01 10.04
CA ILE A 345 -4.17 -12.66 9.44
C ILE A 345 -3.47 -11.68 8.48
N SER A 346 -2.18 -11.43 8.68
CA SER A 346 -1.38 -10.52 7.84
C SER A 346 -1.19 -11.05 6.41
N PRO A 347 -0.85 -10.20 5.42
CA PRO A 347 -0.58 -10.64 4.05
C PRO A 347 0.51 -11.73 3.97
N GLU A 348 1.59 -11.58 4.73
CA GLU A 348 2.74 -12.50 4.75
C GLU A 348 2.32 -13.89 5.26
N ARG A 349 1.48 -13.92 6.31
CA ARG A 349 0.92 -15.15 6.87
C ARG A 349 -0.02 -15.85 5.88
N TRP A 350 -0.78 -15.09 5.11
CA TRP A 350 -1.61 -15.63 4.02
C TRP A 350 -0.77 -16.22 2.90
N ILE A 351 0.35 -15.58 2.54
CA ILE A 351 1.29 -16.12 1.56
C ILE A 351 1.88 -17.44 2.07
N ASN A 352 2.20 -17.55 3.37
CA ASN A 352 2.66 -18.82 3.94
C ASN A 352 1.60 -19.94 3.89
N LEU A 353 0.32 -19.61 4.17
CA LEU A 353 -0.79 -20.56 4.01
C LEU A 353 -0.94 -21.03 2.55
N LEU A 354 -0.79 -20.11 1.59
CA LEU A 354 -0.78 -20.45 0.16
C LEU A 354 0.38 -21.38 -0.17
N HIS A 355 1.58 -21.13 0.36
CA HIS A 355 2.72 -22.01 0.16
C HIS A 355 2.47 -23.40 0.74
N CYS A 356 1.83 -23.53 1.91
CA CYS A 356 1.45 -24.83 2.44
C CYS A 356 0.48 -25.59 1.53
N LEU A 357 -0.48 -24.89 0.89
CA LEU A 357 -1.35 -25.51 -0.12
C LEU A 357 -0.55 -25.99 -1.34
N ILE A 358 0.44 -25.22 -1.80
CA ILE A 358 1.33 -25.61 -2.89
C ILE A 358 2.18 -26.83 -2.51
N GLU A 359 2.72 -26.90 -1.28
CA GLU A 359 3.44 -28.09 -0.78
C GLU A 359 2.53 -29.33 -0.71
N MET A 360 1.21 -29.13 -0.60
CA MET A 360 0.20 -30.19 -0.67
C MET A 360 -0.34 -30.44 -2.10
N ASN A 361 0.31 -29.90 -3.13
CA ASN A 361 -0.09 -29.99 -4.54
C ASN A 361 -1.51 -29.42 -4.83
N ASP A 362 -1.95 -28.40 -4.09
CA ASP A 362 -3.22 -27.70 -4.32
C ASP A 362 -2.99 -26.28 -4.87
N SER A 363 -3.32 -26.09 -6.14
CA SER A 363 -3.28 -24.81 -6.87
C SER A 363 -4.63 -24.07 -6.91
N SER A 364 -5.64 -24.54 -6.16
CA SER A 364 -7.03 -24.14 -6.43
C SER A 364 -7.29 -22.65 -6.19
N ILE A 365 -6.61 -22.03 -5.21
CA ILE A 365 -6.77 -20.59 -4.93
C ILE A 365 -6.23 -19.75 -6.10
N GLN A 366 -5.11 -20.16 -6.69
CA GLN A 366 -4.52 -19.48 -7.84
C GLN A 366 -5.43 -19.60 -9.06
N GLU A 367 -5.99 -20.79 -9.30
CA GLU A 367 -6.97 -21.03 -10.35
C GLU A 367 -8.27 -20.24 -10.13
N ASP A 368 -8.75 -20.15 -8.88
CA ASP A 368 -9.90 -19.35 -8.52
C ASP A 368 -9.66 -17.87 -8.85
N ILE A 369 -8.49 -17.32 -8.51
CA ILE A 369 -8.11 -15.93 -8.81
C ILE A 369 -8.00 -15.73 -10.33
N GLN A 370 -7.33 -16.62 -11.05
CA GLN A 370 -7.23 -16.52 -12.51
C GLN A 370 -8.60 -16.59 -13.20
N ARG A 371 -9.51 -17.45 -12.72
CA ARG A 371 -10.90 -17.51 -13.19
C ARG A 371 -11.64 -16.19 -12.92
N LEU A 372 -11.46 -15.61 -11.73
CA LEU A 372 -12.06 -14.32 -11.38
C LEU A 372 -11.57 -13.20 -12.29
N LEU A 373 -10.27 -13.17 -12.63
CA LEU A 373 -9.67 -12.17 -13.52
C LEU A 373 -10.07 -12.35 -15.00
N LYS A 374 -10.02 -13.59 -15.54
CA LYS A 374 -10.29 -13.87 -16.97
C LYS A 374 -11.75 -13.71 -17.37
N SER A 375 -12.69 -13.89 -16.44
CA SER A 375 -14.11 -13.99 -16.79
C SER A 375 -14.75 -12.70 -17.28
N GLY A 376 -14.13 -11.52 -17.08
CA GLY A 376 -14.78 -10.21 -17.30
C GLY A 376 -16.04 -9.98 -16.43
N GLN A 377 -16.54 -11.02 -15.76
CA GLN A 377 -17.68 -11.09 -14.85
C GLN A 377 -17.26 -10.93 -13.37
N GLY A 378 -15.95 -10.78 -13.11
CA GLY A 378 -15.39 -10.51 -11.77
C GLY A 378 -15.94 -9.26 -11.08
N ILE A 379 -16.62 -8.39 -11.83
CA ILE A 379 -17.26 -7.15 -11.37
C ILE A 379 -18.29 -7.38 -10.24
N ASN A 380 -18.92 -8.56 -10.15
CA ASN A 380 -19.99 -8.79 -9.17
C ASN A 380 -19.58 -9.50 -7.87
N LYS A 381 -18.49 -10.27 -7.84
CA LYS A 381 -18.11 -11.07 -6.65
C LYS A 381 -17.04 -10.36 -5.82
N ARG A 382 -17.36 -10.05 -4.57
CA ARG A 382 -16.46 -9.35 -3.65
C ARG A 382 -15.23 -10.21 -3.31
N LEU A 383 -14.03 -9.69 -3.52
CA LEU A 383 -12.78 -10.35 -3.15
C LEU A 383 -12.60 -10.33 -1.64
N THR A 384 -12.19 -11.48 -1.08
CA THR A 384 -11.81 -11.59 0.33
C THR A 384 -10.39 -11.05 0.55
N LEU A 385 -9.99 -10.83 1.80
CA LEU A 385 -8.61 -10.43 2.13
C LEU A 385 -7.56 -11.43 1.66
N ALA A 386 -7.89 -12.72 1.69
CA ALA A 386 -7.02 -13.79 1.17
C ALA A 386 -6.82 -13.65 -0.34
N HIS A 387 -7.91 -13.47 -1.11
CA HIS A 387 -7.81 -13.22 -2.55
C HIS A 387 -6.94 -12.00 -2.85
N CYS A 388 -7.09 -10.91 -2.09
CA CYS A 388 -6.31 -9.69 -2.27
C CYS A 388 -4.81 -9.91 -1.99
N SER A 389 -4.48 -10.62 -0.91
CA SER A 389 -3.08 -10.91 -0.53
C SER A 389 -2.40 -11.80 -1.59
N VAL A 390 -3.10 -12.84 -2.04
CA VAL A 390 -2.58 -13.76 -3.06
C VAL A 390 -2.48 -13.08 -4.42
N LEU A 391 -3.46 -12.25 -4.80
CA LEU A 391 -3.42 -11.50 -6.06
C LEU A 391 -2.23 -10.52 -6.08
N ALA A 392 -2.04 -9.75 -5.00
CA ALA A 392 -0.90 -8.84 -4.89
C ALA A 392 0.43 -9.58 -5.04
N TYR A 393 0.57 -10.71 -4.35
CA TYR A 393 1.72 -11.59 -4.47
C TYR A 393 1.91 -12.11 -5.90
N MET A 394 0.85 -12.62 -6.54
CA MET A 394 0.90 -13.13 -7.90
C MET A 394 1.31 -12.08 -8.93
N LEU A 395 0.90 -10.83 -8.75
CA LEU A 395 1.32 -9.70 -9.58
C LEU A 395 2.79 -9.35 -9.33
N LEU A 396 3.19 -9.23 -8.06
CA LEU A 396 4.56 -8.90 -7.65
C LEU A 396 5.64 -9.86 -8.13
N VAL A 397 5.26 -11.12 -8.30
CA VAL A 397 6.16 -12.21 -8.74
C VAL A 397 5.93 -12.57 -10.21
N SER A 398 5.12 -11.78 -10.94
CA SER A 398 4.90 -11.95 -12.37
C SER A 398 6.02 -11.25 -13.15
N GLU A 399 6.44 -11.82 -14.26
CA GLU A 399 7.32 -11.14 -15.22
C GLU A 399 6.51 -10.15 -16.10
N GLU A 400 5.19 -10.31 -16.16
CA GLU A 400 4.30 -9.43 -16.91
C GLU A 400 4.07 -8.10 -16.17
N VAL A 401 4.33 -6.99 -16.87
CA VAL A 401 4.01 -5.64 -16.40
C VAL A 401 2.59 -5.29 -16.83
N LEU A 402 1.74 -4.93 -15.88
CA LEU A 402 0.40 -4.42 -16.16
C LEU A 402 0.49 -3.01 -16.78
N GLU A 403 -0.26 -2.77 -17.85
CA GLU A 403 -0.35 -1.41 -18.41
C GLU A 403 -1.04 -0.45 -17.44
N GLU A 404 -2.15 -0.87 -16.85
CA GLU A 404 -2.89 -0.10 -15.85
C GLU A 404 -3.31 -0.98 -14.67
N PHE A 405 -3.18 -0.42 -13.46
CA PHE A 405 -3.61 -1.02 -12.21
C PHE A 405 -4.53 -0.05 -11.48
N ASP A 406 -5.84 -0.21 -11.69
CA ASP A 406 -6.87 0.57 -11.00
C ASP A 406 -7.38 -0.17 -9.77
N LEU A 407 -7.03 0.37 -8.60
CA LEU A 407 -7.41 -0.23 -7.33
C LEU A 407 -8.92 -0.16 -7.05
N SER A 408 -9.62 0.77 -7.72
CA SER A 408 -11.07 0.96 -7.58
C SER A 408 -11.89 -0.15 -8.24
N GLU A 409 -11.35 -0.78 -9.30
CA GLU A 409 -11.98 -1.90 -10.02
C GLU A 409 -12.10 -3.16 -9.15
N TYR A 410 -11.25 -3.31 -8.14
CA TYR A 410 -11.29 -4.45 -7.22
C TYR A 410 -12.34 -4.24 -6.13
N LYS A 411 -13.46 -4.94 -6.27
CA LYS A 411 -14.55 -4.97 -5.27
C LYS A 411 -14.12 -5.71 -4.00
N THR A 412 -13.57 -5.00 -3.02
CA THR A 412 -13.16 -5.55 -1.72
C THR A 412 -13.35 -4.54 -0.57
N SER A 413 -12.98 -4.89 0.66
CA SER A 413 -12.94 -3.93 1.78
C SER A 413 -11.75 -2.96 1.63
N GLU A 414 -11.74 -1.87 2.41
CA GLU A 414 -10.60 -0.94 2.45
C GLU A 414 -9.29 -1.67 2.76
N GLU A 415 -9.32 -2.58 3.74
CA GLU A 415 -8.18 -3.45 4.04
C GLU A 415 -7.78 -4.34 2.86
N GLY A 416 -8.73 -4.89 2.09
CA GLY A 416 -8.43 -5.66 0.89
C GLY A 416 -7.72 -4.83 -0.18
N ARG A 417 -8.14 -3.58 -0.37
CA ARG A 417 -7.48 -2.63 -1.28
C ARG A 417 -6.05 -2.33 -0.83
N ARG A 418 -5.83 -2.08 0.47
CA ARG A 418 -4.47 -1.86 1.01
C ARG A 418 -3.54 -3.04 0.75
N ARG A 419 -4.04 -4.27 0.85
CA ARG A 419 -3.24 -5.48 0.55
C ARG A 419 -2.84 -5.62 -0.91
N LEU A 420 -3.53 -4.93 -1.81
CA LEU A 420 -3.22 -4.91 -3.25
C LEU A 420 -2.21 -3.82 -3.62
N VAL A 421 -2.02 -2.80 -2.78
CA VAL A 421 -1.09 -1.68 -3.04
C VAL A 421 0.33 -2.11 -3.43
N PRO A 422 0.95 -3.16 -2.84
CA PRO A 422 2.28 -3.59 -3.27
C PRO A 422 2.38 -3.92 -4.76
N ALA A 423 1.28 -4.30 -5.43
CA ALA A 423 1.26 -4.62 -6.85
C ALA A 423 1.61 -3.45 -7.77
N VAL A 424 1.60 -2.19 -7.30
CA VAL A 424 2.02 -1.02 -8.08
C VAL A 424 3.44 -1.13 -8.65
N ARG A 425 4.30 -1.95 -8.04
CA ARG A 425 5.65 -2.23 -8.56
C ARG A 425 5.62 -2.90 -9.94
N SER A 426 4.53 -3.57 -10.27
CA SER A 426 4.39 -4.42 -11.45
C SER A 426 3.48 -3.79 -12.51
N CYS A 427 3.28 -2.47 -12.48
CA CYS A 427 2.49 -1.76 -13.48
C CYS A 427 3.18 -0.51 -14.04
N ARG A 428 2.70 -0.02 -15.18
CA ARG A 428 3.10 1.27 -15.76
C ARG A 428 2.27 2.44 -15.24
N LYS A 429 0.99 2.20 -14.96
CA LYS A 429 0.07 3.20 -14.43
C LYS A 429 -0.65 2.66 -13.21
N ALA A 430 -0.58 3.38 -12.10
CA ALA A 430 -1.27 3.04 -10.85
C ALA A 430 -2.34 4.09 -10.52
N LEU A 431 -3.61 3.67 -10.49
CA LEU A 431 -4.75 4.50 -10.11
C LEU A 431 -5.21 4.14 -8.70
N LEU A 432 -4.80 4.95 -7.72
CA LEU A 432 -5.07 4.74 -6.29
C LEU A 432 -5.97 5.83 -5.71
N ALA A 433 -6.67 6.59 -6.55
CA ALA A 433 -7.43 7.75 -6.11
C ALA A 433 -8.53 7.38 -5.09
N GLY A 434 -8.59 8.13 -3.98
CA GLY A 434 -9.58 7.96 -2.91
C GLY A 434 -9.66 6.55 -2.31
N CYS A 435 -8.53 5.83 -2.28
CA CYS A 435 -8.43 4.47 -1.74
C CYS A 435 -8.20 4.42 -0.22
N LYS A 436 -8.18 5.56 0.48
CA LYS A 436 -7.95 5.68 1.94
C LYS A 436 -6.65 4.98 2.37
N LEU A 437 -5.58 5.30 1.65
CA LEU A 437 -4.25 4.78 1.94
C LEU A 437 -3.79 5.17 3.35
N THR A 438 -3.03 4.28 3.98
CA THR A 438 -2.38 4.47 5.29
C THR A 438 -0.89 4.74 5.11
N GLU A 439 -0.19 5.11 6.18
CA GLU A 439 1.27 5.20 6.23
C GLU A 439 1.95 3.96 5.62
N SER A 440 1.56 2.75 6.07
CA SER A 440 2.06 1.49 5.51
C SER A 440 1.79 1.29 4.02
N SER A 441 0.69 1.87 3.51
CA SER A 441 0.39 1.85 2.07
C SER A 441 1.36 2.75 1.31
N TYR A 442 1.64 3.95 1.84
CA TYR A 442 2.64 4.85 1.26
C TYR A 442 4.06 4.31 1.35
N GLU A 443 4.42 3.58 2.41
CA GLU A 443 5.69 2.85 2.51
C GLU A 443 5.81 1.77 1.42
N SER A 444 4.71 1.10 1.10
CA SER A 444 4.67 0.11 0.02
C SER A 444 4.89 0.76 -1.36
N VAL A 445 4.22 1.88 -1.63
CA VAL A 445 4.42 2.66 -2.87
C VAL A 445 5.83 3.24 -2.93
N ALA A 446 6.33 3.76 -1.82
CA ALA A 446 7.69 4.28 -1.67
C ALA A 446 8.74 3.21 -2.00
N SER A 447 8.56 2.01 -1.45
CA SER A 447 9.44 0.86 -1.72
C SER A 447 9.40 0.45 -3.19
N ALA A 448 8.22 0.49 -3.83
CA ALA A 448 8.07 0.18 -5.24
C ALA A 448 8.84 1.17 -6.14
N LEU A 449 8.82 2.47 -5.83
CA LEU A 449 9.56 3.51 -6.57
C LEU A 449 11.07 3.47 -6.32
N GLN A 450 11.52 2.92 -5.19
CA GLN A 450 12.93 2.81 -4.85
C GLN A 450 13.61 1.60 -5.50
N LEU A 451 12.85 0.58 -5.89
CA LEU A 451 13.35 -0.61 -6.58
C LEU A 451 13.19 -0.48 -8.10
N PRO A 452 13.89 -1.28 -8.92
CA PRO A 452 13.61 -1.36 -10.36
C PRO A 452 12.12 -1.65 -10.60
N ASN A 453 11.47 -0.74 -11.31
CA ASN A 453 10.03 -0.79 -11.58
C ASN A 453 9.72 -0.21 -12.97
N ALA A 454 8.51 -0.47 -13.46
CA ALA A 454 8.02 0.03 -14.74
C ALA A 454 7.06 1.23 -14.60
N LEU A 455 6.88 1.77 -13.39
CA LEU A 455 5.84 2.75 -13.07
C LEU A 455 6.19 4.13 -13.65
N LYS A 456 5.29 4.63 -14.50
CA LYS A 456 5.36 5.91 -15.19
C LYS A 456 4.30 6.90 -14.72
N GLU A 457 3.12 6.41 -14.34
CA GLU A 457 2.04 7.25 -13.84
C GLU A 457 1.54 6.78 -12.47
N LEU A 458 1.43 7.72 -11.53
CA LEU A 458 0.92 7.47 -10.19
C LEU A 458 -0.15 8.50 -9.84
N ASP A 459 -1.38 8.01 -9.68
CA ASP A 459 -2.53 8.80 -9.26
C ASP A 459 -2.88 8.47 -7.80
N LEU A 460 -2.58 9.42 -6.91
CA LEU A 460 -2.87 9.34 -5.47
C LEU A 460 -3.97 10.30 -5.06
N ARG A 461 -4.67 10.93 -6.02
CA ARG A 461 -5.66 11.98 -5.75
C ARG A 461 -6.60 11.57 -4.63
N ARG A 462 -6.92 12.50 -3.74
CA ARG A 462 -7.92 12.31 -2.68
C ARG A 462 -7.56 11.23 -1.66
N ASN A 463 -6.27 10.95 -1.47
CA ASN A 463 -5.77 10.26 -0.30
C ASN A 463 -5.09 11.25 0.64
N ASP A 464 -5.29 11.06 1.94
CA ASP A 464 -4.68 11.92 2.95
C ASP A 464 -3.18 11.61 3.04
N LEU A 465 -2.37 12.47 2.43
CA LEU A 465 -0.93 12.29 2.40
C LEU A 465 -0.29 12.91 3.65
N HIS A 466 -0.78 14.08 4.07
CA HIS A 466 -0.27 14.90 5.18
C HIS A 466 1.21 14.60 5.49
N ASP A 467 1.51 14.08 6.69
CA ASP A 467 2.85 13.65 7.09
C ASP A 467 3.07 12.13 6.86
N SER A 468 1.99 11.36 6.64
CA SER A 468 2.03 9.90 6.38
C SER A 468 2.75 9.52 5.08
N GLY A 469 2.83 10.44 4.11
CA GLY A 469 3.51 10.25 2.83
C GLY A 469 4.96 10.73 2.80
N GLU A 470 5.57 11.02 3.96
CA GLU A 470 6.93 11.58 4.03
C GLU A 470 7.94 10.72 3.26
N THR A 471 8.00 9.41 3.51
CA THR A 471 8.97 8.51 2.84
C THR A 471 8.80 8.49 1.32
N LEU A 472 7.56 8.58 0.84
CA LEU A 472 7.25 8.65 -0.58
C LEU A 472 7.84 9.93 -1.20
N LEU A 473 7.52 11.10 -0.64
CA LEU A 473 7.90 12.39 -1.19
C LEU A 473 9.37 12.74 -0.95
N ARG A 474 9.91 12.46 0.24
CA ARG A 474 11.25 12.89 0.67
C ARG A 474 12.35 12.02 0.09
N VAL A 475 12.13 10.71 0.03
CA VAL A 475 13.15 9.71 -0.32
C VAL A 475 12.88 9.11 -1.70
N SER A 476 11.67 8.60 -1.90
CA SER A 476 11.40 7.69 -3.02
C SER A 476 11.43 8.38 -4.38
N LEU A 477 10.86 9.59 -4.50
CA LEU A 477 10.87 10.37 -5.74
C LEU A 477 12.27 10.82 -6.20
N LYS A 478 13.28 10.80 -5.31
CA LYS A 478 14.67 11.14 -5.63
C LYS A 478 15.52 9.93 -6.01
N SER A 479 14.98 8.73 -5.83
CA SER A 479 15.68 7.49 -6.14
C SER A 479 16.09 7.48 -7.61
N SER A 480 17.29 6.97 -7.91
CA SER A 480 17.73 6.73 -9.28
C SER A 480 16.88 5.68 -10.01
N ASN A 481 16.08 4.90 -9.28
CA ASN A 481 15.15 3.92 -9.84
C ASN A 481 13.74 4.49 -10.08
N CYS A 482 13.48 5.73 -9.67
CA CYS A 482 12.18 6.37 -9.85
C CYS A 482 12.03 6.87 -11.29
N ASN A 483 11.24 6.16 -12.10
CA ASN A 483 11.03 6.48 -13.52
C ASN A 483 9.72 7.25 -13.78
N LEU A 484 9.14 7.84 -12.74
CA LEU A 484 7.81 8.43 -12.75
C LEU A 484 7.77 9.69 -13.61
N GLU A 485 6.84 9.74 -14.57
CA GLU A 485 6.63 10.84 -15.51
C GLU A 485 5.39 11.67 -15.15
N THR A 486 4.40 11.05 -14.52
CA THR A 486 3.14 11.70 -14.10
C THR A 486 2.84 11.42 -12.65
N LEU A 487 2.63 12.48 -11.87
CA LEU A 487 2.25 12.40 -10.46
C LEU A 487 1.00 13.26 -10.20
N ARG A 488 -0.08 12.63 -9.76
CA ARG A 488 -1.33 13.32 -9.42
C ARG A 488 -1.59 13.24 -7.91
N LEU A 489 -1.54 14.40 -7.25
CA LEU A 489 -1.72 14.60 -5.80
C LEU A 489 -2.91 15.52 -5.49
N ALA A 490 -3.85 15.68 -6.42
CA ALA A 490 -4.97 16.58 -6.21
C ALA A 490 -5.82 16.18 -4.98
N GLY A 491 -6.11 17.13 -4.10
CA GLY A 491 -6.91 16.90 -2.88
C GLY A 491 -6.24 15.98 -1.86
N CYS A 492 -4.91 15.98 -1.77
CA CYS A 492 -4.14 15.12 -0.86
C CYS A 492 -3.82 15.73 0.52
N LYS A 493 -4.35 16.93 0.82
CA LYS A 493 -4.10 17.66 2.08
C LYS A 493 -2.60 17.85 2.36
N LEU A 494 -1.86 18.27 1.34
CA LEU A 494 -0.41 18.48 1.43
C LEU A 494 -0.07 19.51 2.53
N SER A 495 0.85 19.15 3.42
CA SER A 495 1.41 20.10 4.39
C SER A 495 2.54 20.91 3.75
N GLN A 496 2.98 21.98 4.41
CA GLN A 496 4.15 22.75 3.97
C GLN A 496 5.40 21.86 3.86
N LYS A 497 5.61 20.93 4.80
CA LYS A 497 6.73 19.97 4.74
C LYS A 497 6.65 19.10 3.50
N SER A 498 5.47 18.62 3.15
CA SER A 498 5.24 17.82 1.95
C SER A 498 5.56 18.61 0.68
N CYS A 499 5.24 19.90 0.64
CA CYS A 499 5.62 20.80 -0.46
C CYS A 499 7.14 20.98 -0.57
N VAL A 500 7.85 21.15 0.54
CA VAL A 500 9.33 21.22 0.57
C VAL A 500 9.95 19.91 0.08
N PHE A 501 9.42 18.75 0.48
CA PHE A 501 9.91 17.45 0.00
C PHE A 501 9.68 17.28 -1.51
N LEU A 502 8.51 17.66 -2.01
CA LEU A 502 8.20 17.65 -3.43
C LEU A 502 9.12 18.59 -4.22
N ALA A 503 9.33 19.82 -3.74
CA ALA A 503 10.25 20.77 -4.36
C ALA A 503 11.66 20.19 -4.47
N SER A 504 12.14 19.58 -3.39
CA SER A 504 13.44 18.93 -3.35
C SER A 504 13.52 17.72 -4.30
N ALA A 505 12.41 17.00 -4.54
CA ALA A 505 12.36 15.93 -5.53
C ALA A 505 12.42 16.47 -6.97
N LEU A 506 11.68 17.54 -7.27
CA LEU A 506 11.72 18.23 -8.57
C LEU A 506 13.09 18.83 -8.88
N HIS A 507 13.82 19.27 -7.86
CA HIS A 507 15.18 19.77 -7.99
C HIS A 507 16.20 18.66 -8.32
N SER A 508 15.87 17.38 -8.07
CA SER A 508 16.81 16.28 -8.27
C SER A 508 17.10 16.03 -9.75
N PRO A 509 18.37 15.78 -10.15
CA PRO A 509 18.70 15.40 -11.52
C PRO A 509 18.12 14.04 -11.94
N ASN A 510 17.70 13.22 -10.98
CA ASN A 510 17.04 11.93 -11.22
C ASN A 510 15.53 12.08 -11.49
N SER A 511 14.97 13.28 -11.41
CA SER A 511 13.54 13.48 -11.62
C SER A 511 13.18 13.35 -13.10
N HIS A 512 12.23 12.46 -13.38
CA HIS A 512 11.68 12.22 -14.71
C HIS A 512 10.28 12.84 -14.89
N LEU A 513 9.78 13.59 -13.90
CA LEU A 513 8.43 14.14 -13.90
C LEU A 513 8.23 15.17 -15.03
N THR A 514 7.19 14.94 -15.82
CA THR A 514 6.70 15.82 -16.88
C THR A 514 5.30 16.34 -16.62
N GLU A 515 4.49 15.66 -15.80
CA GLU A 515 3.15 16.10 -15.39
C GLU A 515 3.02 16.05 -13.86
N LEU A 516 2.55 17.16 -13.28
CA LEU A 516 2.31 17.30 -11.86
C LEU A 516 0.96 18.00 -11.63
N ASP A 517 0.07 17.30 -10.94
CA ASP A 517 -1.24 17.84 -10.53
C ASP A 517 -1.31 17.96 -9.00
N LEU A 518 -1.30 19.21 -8.51
CA LEU A 518 -1.44 19.58 -7.11
C LEU A 518 -2.80 20.22 -6.79
N SER A 519 -3.74 20.20 -7.73
CA SER A 519 -5.03 20.89 -7.61
C SER A 519 -5.75 20.56 -6.30
N ASN A 520 -6.54 21.47 -5.76
CA ASN A 520 -7.33 21.26 -4.55
C ASN A 520 -6.51 20.95 -3.29
N ASN A 521 -5.24 21.37 -3.24
CA ASN A 521 -4.45 21.44 -2.02
C ASN A 521 -4.28 22.91 -1.61
N ASP A 522 -4.33 23.21 -0.32
CA ASP A 522 -4.06 24.58 0.14
C ASP A 522 -2.56 24.89 0.02
N LEU A 523 -2.19 25.67 -1.00
CA LEU A 523 -0.81 26.07 -1.27
C LEU A 523 -0.58 27.55 -0.98
N SER A 524 -1.51 28.24 -0.34
CA SER A 524 -1.46 29.69 -0.09
C SER A 524 -0.12 30.17 0.51
N SER A 525 0.44 29.41 1.47
CA SER A 525 1.74 29.70 2.08
C SER A 525 2.91 28.89 1.53
N SER A 526 2.64 27.80 0.80
CA SER A 526 3.64 26.79 0.41
C SER A 526 3.96 26.80 -1.09
N ILE A 527 3.24 27.57 -1.90
CA ILE A 527 3.47 27.70 -3.34
C ILE A 527 4.89 28.19 -3.64
N LYS A 528 5.44 29.07 -2.78
CA LYS A 528 6.81 29.56 -2.88
C LYS A 528 7.82 28.40 -2.83
N ASP A 529 7.63 27.45 -1.92
CA ASP A 529 8.53 26.31 -1.75
C ASP A 529 8.53 25.45 -3.04
N VAL A 530 7.34 25.14 -3.57
CA VAL A 530 7.20 24.34 -4.80
C VAL A 530 7.81 25.05 -6.02
N VAL A 531 7.51 26.34 -6.18
CA VAL A 531 7.92 27.11 -7.36
C VAL A 531 9.41 27.45 -7.30
N SER A 532 9.88 28.12 -6.25
CA SER A 532 11.25 28.62 -6.17
C SER A 532 12.29 27.53 -5.96
N ASP A 533 12.02 26.55 -5.09
CA ASP A 533 13.03 25.54 -4.74
C ASP A 533 12.95 24.29 -5.63
N GLY A 534 11.82 24.08 -6.31
CA GLY A 534 11.58 22.93 -7.17
C GLY A 534 11.53 23.27 -8.66
N LEU A 535 10.49 23.98 -9.08
CA LEU A 535 10.15 24.16 -10.50
C LEU A 535 11.09 25.11 -11.27
N MET A 536 11.77 26.02 -10.56
CA MET A 536 12.82 26.89 -11.14
C MET A 536 14.19 26.20 -11.29
N SER A 537 14.33 24.93 -10.89
CA SER A 537 15.56 24.17 -11.09
C SER A 537 15.85 23.93 -12.57
N GLU A 538 17.12 24.01 -12.98
CA GLU A 538 17.57 23.65 -14.33
C GLU A 538 17.33 22.16 -14.67
N HIS A 539 17.12 21.33 -13.65
CA HIS A 539 16.82 19.90 -13.80
C HIS A 539 15.32 19.62 -13.97
N CYS A 540 14.44 20.62 -13.76
CA CYS A 540 13.00 20.43 -13.86
C CYS A 540 12.57 20.23 -15.32
N ARG A 541 11.89 19.12 -15.61
CA ARG A 541 11.42 18.76 -16.98
C ARG A 541 9.90 18.88 -17.14
N LEU A 542 9.26 19.58 -16.21
CA LEU A 542 7.82 19.62 -16.12
C LEU A 542 7.21 20.34 -17.34
N LYS A 543 6.29 19.66 -18.03
CA LYS A 543 5.53 20.18 -19.16
C LYS A 543 4.12 20.58 -18.78
N VAL A 544 3.55 19.93 -17.77
CA VAL A 544 2.17 20.14 -17.32
C VAL A 544 2.17 20.41 -15.81
N LEU A 545 1.70 21.59 -15.42
CA LEU A 545 1.48 21.96 -14.03
C LEU A 545 0.01 22.32 -13.81
N ARG A 546 -0.63 21.63 -12.86
CA ARG A 546 -1.98 21.98 -12.41
C ARG A 546 -1.98 22.32 -10.93
N VAL A 547 -2.37 23.55 -10.60
CA VAL A 547 -2.52 24.10 -9.24
C VAL A 547 -3.90 24.76 -9.11
N SER A 548 -4.90 24.11 -9.71
CA SER A 548 -6.27 24.60 -9.75
C SER A 548 -6.94 24.50 -8.39
N GLY A 549 -7.59 25.57 -7.93
CA GLY A 549 -8.24 25.61 -6.60
C GLY A 549 -7.28 25.40 -5.43
N CYS A 550 -6.08 26.00 -5.50
CA CYS A 550 -5.03 25.87 -4.50
C CYS A 550 -4.96 27.05 -3.50
N ASN A 551 -6.02 27.85 -3.42
CA ASN A 551 -6.08 29.10 -2.63
C ASN A 551 -4.97 30.10 -2.99
N LEU A 552 -4.57 30.16 -4.25
CA LEU A 552 -3.61 31.15 -4.74
C LEU A 552 -4.26 32.53 -4.79
N THR A 553 -3.46 33.57 -4.54
CA THR A 553 -3.86 34.98 -4.56
C THR A 553 -3.01 35.76 -5.56
N GLU A 554 -3.23 37.07 -5.67
CA GLU A 554 -2.45 37.96 -6.54
C GLU A 554 -0.93 37.83 -6.35
N GLY A 555 -0.44 37.69 -5.11
CA GLY A 555 0.99 37.59 -4.82
C GLY A 555 1.63 36.30 -5.35
N SER A 556 0.84 35.24 -5.54
CA SER A 556 1.32 34.00 -6.15
C SER A 556 1.61 34.16 -7.64
N CYS A 557 0.94 35.09 -8.32
CA CYS A 557 1.15 35.33 -9.75
C CYS A 557 2.56 35.85 -10.07
N GLU A 558 3.18 36.63 -9.18
CA GLU A 558 4.57 37.07 -9.35
C GLU A 558 5.55 35.87 -9.34
N LEU A 559 5.35 34.93 -8.42
CA LEU A 559 6.16 33.70 -8.35
C LEU A 559 5.97 32.84 -9.61
N ILE A 560 4.75 32.72 -10.09
CA ILE A 560 4.44 31.98 -11.33
C ILE A 560 5.01 32.71 -12.56
N ALA A 561 4.96 34.04 -12.61
CA ALA A 561 5.58 34.81 -13.68
C ALA A 561 7.10 34.56 -13.74
N ASN A 562 7.77 34.54 -12.59
CA ASN A 562 9.19 34.20 -12.50
C ASN A 562 9.47 32.76 -12.97
N LEU A 563 8.60 31.81 -12.62
CA LEU A 563 8.69 30.44 -13.14
C LEU A 563 8.64 30.41 -14.67
N LEU A 564 7.70 31.13 -15.29
CA LEU A 564 7.56 31.19 -16.76
C LEU A 564 8.76 31.85 -17.45
N CYS A 565 9.46 32.75 -16.75
CA CYS A 565 10.69 33.34 -17.26
C CYS A 565 11.89 32.38 -17.25
N MET A 566 11.92 31.42 -16.32
CA MET A 566 13.07 30.55 -16.08
C MET A 566 12.88 29.13 -16.63
N ASN A 567 11.65 28.64 -16.69
CA ASN A 567 11.32 27.30 -17.12
C ASN A 567 10.82 27.31 -18.58
N SER A 568 11.64 26.77 -19.47
CA SER A 568 11.34 26.68 -20.90
C SER A 568 10.64 25.39 -21.32
N HIS A 569 10.27 24.52 -20.38
CA HIS A 569 9.64 23.23 -20.70
C HIS A 569 8.13 23.22 -20.50
N LEU A 570 7.60 24.15 -19.70
CA LEU A 570 6.18 24.20 -19.36
C LEU A 570 5.32 24.55 -20.58
N MET A 571 4.42 23.65 -20.94
CA MET A 571 3.49 23.74 -22.07
C MET A 571 2.04 23.92 -21.62
N GLU A 572 1.64 23.38 -20.48
CA GLU A 572 0.31 23.53 -19.91
C GLU A 572 0.39 24.06 -18.48
N LEU A 573 -0.32 25.16 -18.23
CA LEU A 573 -0.50 25.75 -16.91
C LEU A 573 -1.99 25.90 -16.60
N ASP A 574 -2.45 25.15 -15.60
CA ASP A 574 -3.78 25.32 -15.03
C ASP A 574 -3.70 25.91 -13.62
N ILE A 575 -4.05 27.20 -13.50
CA ILE A 575 -4.17 27.92 -12.23
C ILE A 575 -5.61 28.36 -11.98
N SER A 576 -6.58 27.69 -12.61
CA SER A 576 -8.00 27.98 -12.52
C SER A 576 -8.49 27.94 -11.07
N HIS A 577 -9.63 28.60 -10.84
CA HIS A 577 -10.36 28.57 -9.59
C HIS A 577 -9.60 29.11 -8.38
N ASN A 578 -8.61 29.95 -8.60
CA ASN A 578 -7.89 30.71 -7.58
C ASN A 578 -8.32 32.17 -7.58
N ASP A 579 -8.22 32.89 -6.46
CA ASP A 579 -8.73 34.27 -6.34
C ASP A 579 -7.65 35.28 -6.78
N LEU A 580 -7.20 35.18 -8.03
CA LEU A 580 -6.06 35.92 -8.59
C LEU A 580 -6.36 37.40 -8.85
N GLN A 581 -7.59 37.69 -9.31
CA GLN A 581 -8.06 39.04 -9.67
C GLN A 581 -7.26 39.69 -10.82
N ASP A 582 -7.69 40.86 -11.27
CA ASP A 582 -7.00 41.60 -12.34
C ASP A 582 -5.56 41.96 -11.98
N ALA A 583 -5.28 42.28 -10.71
CA ALA A 583 -3.94 42.58 -10.24
C ALA A 583 -2.98 41.39 -10.37
N GLY A 584 -3.44 40.18 -10.04
CA GLY A 584 -2.67 38.95 -10.28
C GLY A 584 -2.41 38.71 -11.76
N ILE A 585 -3.39 38.96 -12.63
CA ILE A 585 -3.22 38.86 -14.09
C ILE A 585 -2.17 39.86 -14.60
N GLU A 586 -2.22 41.11 -14.14
CA GLU A 586 -1.20 42.12 -14.46
C GLU A 586 0.22 41.69 -14.05
N LEU A 587 0.38 41.02 -12.90
CA LEU A 587 1.66 40.45 -12.46
C LEU A 587 2.09 39.22 -13.28
N LEU A 588 1.14 38.43 -13.78
CA LEU A 588 1.41 37.22 -14.57
C LEU A 588 1.85 37.53 -16.00
N CYS A 589 1.28 38.59 -16.60
CA CYS A 589 1.50 38.96 -18.00
C CYS A 589 2.99 39.07 -18.40
N PRO A 590 3.88 39.75 -17.65
CA PRO A 590 5.30 39.81 -17.99
C PRO A 590 5.96 38.43 -18.16
N GLY A 591 5.61 37.45 -17.31
CA GLY A 591 6.11 36.08 -17.41
C GLY A 591 5.59 35.36 -18.65
N LEU A 592 4.30 35.53 -18.96
CA LEU A 592 3.68 34.97 -20.17
C LEU A 592 4.25 35.55 -21.47
N GLN A 593 4.71 36.80 -21.44
CA GLN A 593 5.32 37.51 -22.57
C GLN A 593 6.83 37.29 -22.67
N SER A 594 7.42 36.57 -21.72
CA SER A 594 8.84 36.23 -21.77
C SER A 594 9.16 35.40 -23.02
N PRO A 595 10.28 35.64 -23.71
CA PRO A 595 10.71 34.81 -24.84
C PRO A 595 11.03 33.36 -24.44
N HIS A 596 11.14 33.07 -23.15
CA HIS A 596 11.37 31.72 -22.62
C HIS A 596 10.07 30.96 -22.29
N CYS A 597 8.93 31.64 -22.30
CA CYS A 597 7.64 31.01 -21.99
C CYS A 597 7.14 30.21 -23.20
N ASN A 598 6.94 28.90 -23.00
CA ASN A 598 6.46 27.96 -24.02
C ASN A 598 5.05 27.43 -23.72
N VAL A 599 4.27 28.14 -22.88
CA VAL A 599 2.92 27.72 -22.52
C VAL A 599 2.01 27.81 -23.75
N GLU A 600 1.50 26.65 -24.16
CA GLU A 600 0.53 26.48 -25.24
C GLU A 600 -0.91 26.48 -24.71
N ILE A 601 -1.11 26.00 -23.48
CA ILE A 601 -2.43 25.88 -22.85
C ILE A 601 -2.40 26.63 -21.51
N LEU A 602 -3.18 27.71 -21.41
CA LEU A 602 -3.36 28.49 -20.19
C LEU A 602 -4.81 28.45 -19.72
N ARG A 603 -5.03 27.96 -18.50
CA ARG A 603 -6.36 27.93 -17.87
C ARG A 603 -6.45 28.86 -16.67
N LEU A 604 -7.39 29.79 -16.76
CA LEU A 604 -7.68 30.90 -15.84
C LEU A 604 -9.19 30.96 -15.52
N SER A 605 -9.88 29.82 -15.59
CA SER A 605 -11.31 29.72 -15.32
C SER A 605 -11.61 30.11 -13.87
N ALA A 606 -12.66 30.90 -13.62
CA ALA A 606 -13.08 31.31 -12.26
C ALA A 606 -11.97 31.94 -11.39
N CYS A 607 -11.20 32.87 -11.99
CA CYS A 607 -10.07 33.55 -11.38
C CYS A 607 -10.36 34.98 -10.87
N LEU A 608 -11.63 35.39 -10.81
CA LEU A 608 -12.07 36.75 -10.48
C LEU A 608 -11.58 37.81 -11.49
N ILE A 609 -11.46 37.42 -12.76
CA ILE A 609 -10.96 38.31 -13.82
C ILE A 609 -12.12 39.18 -14.32
N SER A 610 -11.89 40.49 -14.40
CA SER A 610 -12.82 41.46 -14.96
C SER A 610 -12.42 41.87 -16.38
N GLU A 611 -13.16 42.82 -16.96
CA GLU A 611 -12.80 43.48 -18.21
C GLU A 611 -11.36 44.05 -18.18
N LYS A 612 -10.90 44.55 -17.02
CA LYS A 612 -9.54 45.10 -16.85
C LYS A 612 -8.47 44.03 -17.11
N GLY A 613 -8.62 42.84 -16.54
CA GLY A 613 -7.69 41.73 -16.78
C GLY A 613 -7.71 41.24 -18.24
N CYS A 614 -8.85 41.34 -18.95
CA CYS A 614 -8.90 41.05 -20.37
C CYS A 614 -8.00 41.97 -21.20
N PHE A 615 -7.93 43.26 -20.85
CA PHE A 615 -7.02 44.19 -21.55
C PHE A 615 -5.56 43.76 -21.39
N SER A 616 -5.14 43.34 -20.20
CA SER A 616 -3.80 42.83 -19.96
C SER A 616 -3.51 41.55 -20.75
N LEU A 617 -4.47 40.61 -20.77
CA LEU A 617 -4.34 39.35 -21.52
C LEU A 617 -4.35 39.55 -23.04
N ALA A 618 -5.03 40.58 -23.55
CA ALA A 618 -5.06 40.86 -24.98
C ALA A 618 -3.66 41.12 -25.56
N PHE A 619 -2.76 41.75 -24.78
CA PHE A 619 -1.36 41.91 -25.15
C PHE A 619 -0.61 40.57 -25.18
N VAL A 620 -0.91 39.66 -24.26
CA VAL A 620 -0.32 38.30 -24.26
C VAL A 620 -0.73 37.54 -25.51
N VAL A 621 -2.02 37.57 -25.87
CA VAL A 621 -2.57 36.90 -27.07
C VAL A 621 -1.94 37.42 -28.36
N GLU A 622 -1.54 38.70 -28.38
CA GLU A 622 -0.86 39.31 -29.52
C GLU A 622 0.64 38.99 -29.57
N SER A 623 1.32 38.98 -28.42
CA SER A 623 2.79 38.88 -28.35
C SER A 623 3.32 37.46 -28.15
N GLN A 624 2.50 36.50 -27.72
CA GLN A 624 2.93 35.14 -27.39
C GLN A 624 2.56 34.14 -28.51
N PRO A 625 3.50 33.78 -29.42
CA PRO A 625 3.21 32.92 -30.56
C PRO A 625 2.93 31.46 -30.21
N GLN A 626 3.27 30.98 -29.01
CA GLN A 626 3.05 29.57 -28.65
C GLN A 626 1.65 29.30 -28.08
N LEU A 627 0.93 30.33 -27.62
CA LEU A 627 -0.36 30.15 -26.93
C LEU A 627 -1.45 29.72 -27.92
N ARG A 628 -1.96 28.49 -27.74
CA ARG A 628 -3.01 27.87 -28.58
C ARG A 628 -4.36 27.82 -27.88
N GLU A 629 -4.40 27.63 -26.56
CA GLU A 629 -5.62 27.54 -25.78
C GLU A 629 -5.58 28.52 -24.60
N LEU A 630 -6.62 29.35 -24.50
CA LEU A 630 -6.86 30.25 -23.38
C LEU A 630 -8.27 30.01 -22.84
N ASP A 631 -8.34 29.49 -21.61
CA ASP A 631 -9.60 29.30 -20.90
C ASP A 631 -9.82 30.38 -19.84
N LEU A 632 -10.84 31.20 -20.07
CA LEU A 632 -11.29 32.30 -19.22
C LEU A 632 -12.76 32.14 -18.79
N GLN A 633 -13.34 30.93 -18.95
CA GLN A 633 -14.72 30.69 -18.58
C GLN A 633 -14.98 31.06 -17.11
N ASN A 634 -16.24 31.31 -16.77
CA ASN A 634 -16.65 31.57 -15.39
C ASN A 634 -15.95 32.78 -14.74
N ASN A 635 -15.68 33.85 -15.50
CA ASN A 635 -15.15 35.13 -15.00
C ASN A 635 -16.15 36.27 -15.27
N ASN A 636 -15.80 37.54 -15.02
CA ASN A 636 -16.63 38.69 -15.39
C ASN A 636 -15.96 39.57 -16.45
N LEU A 637 -15.69 38.99 -17.61
CA LEU A 637 -14.88 39.61 -18.67
C LEU A 637 -15.48 40.90 -19.27
N GLY A 638 -16.77 41.17 -19.06
CA GLY A 638 -17.48 42.27 -19.72
C GLY A 638 -17.62 42.09 -21.24
N ASN A 639 -18.57 42.78 -21.86
CA ASN A 639 -18.76 42.67 -23.32
C ASN A 639 -17.54 43.18 -24.09
N ALA A 640 -16.98 44.32 -23.67
CA ALA A 640 -15.82 44.92 -24.34
C ALA A 640 -14.55 44.05 -24.19
N GLY A 641 -14.32 43.44 -23.03
CA GLY A 641 -13.20 42.51 -22.83
C GLY A 641 -13.34 41.24 -23.69
N MET A 642 -14.55 40.67 -23.78
CA MET A 642 -14.83 39.53 -24.66
C MET A 642 -14.66 39.87 -26.14
N GLU A 643 -15.16 41.04 -26.58
CA GLU A 643 -15.00 41.52 -27.95
C GLU A 643 -13.53 41.76 -28.30
N LEU A 644 -12.74 42.35 -27.39
CA LEU A 644 -11.32 42.58 -27.56
C LEU A 644 -10.54 41.27 -27.77
N LEU A 645 -10.71 40.29 -26.88
CA LEU A 645 -10.01 39.01 -26.98
C LEU A 645 -10.43 38.25 -28.25
N THR A 646 -11.71 38.28 -28.59
CA THR A 646 -12.23 37.67 -29.82
C THR A 646 -11.67 38.35 -31.08
N ALA A 647 -11.54 39.68 -31.06
CA ALA A 647 -10.95 40.44 -32.16
C ALA A 647 -9.46 40.09 -32.32
N LYS A 648 -8.71 40.01 -31.21
CA LYS A 648 -7.30 39.59 -31.22
C LYS A 648 -7.11 38.16 -31.72
N GLN A 649 -7.97 37.23 -31.33
CA GLN A 649 -7.95 35.85 -31.83
C GLN A 649 -8.15 35.78 -33.36
N ARG A 650 -8.96 36.67 -33.94
CA ARG A 650 -9.23 36.71 -35.39
C ARG A 650 -8.09 37.34 -36.21
N ASP A 651 -7.11 37.96 -35.57
CA ASP A 651 -5.95 38.50 -36.28
C ASP A 651 -5.17 37.36 -36.95
N SER A 652 -4.82 37.55 -38.21
CA SER A 652 -4.02 36.61 -39.01
C SER A 652 -2.68 36.20 -38.37
N ASN A 653 -2.13 37.05 -37.49
CA ASN A 653 -0.87 36.79 -36.79
C ASN A 653 -1.06 36.04 -35.45
N CYS A 654 -2.30 35.91 -34.96
CA CYS A 654 -2.58 35.21 -33.71
C CYS A 654 -2.55 33.68 -33.93
N LYS A 655 -1.99 32.95 -32.97
CA LYS A 655 -1.94 31.47 -32.97
C LYS A 655 -2.96 30.82 -32.04
N LEU A 656 -3.79 31.62 -31.38
CA LEU A 656 -4.78 31.15 -30.44
C LEU A 656 -5.92 30.41 -31.17
N GLU A 657 -5.91 29.09 -31.09
CA GLU A 657 -6.90 28.20 -31.71
C GLU A 657 -8.20 28.14 -30.90
N ILE A 658 -8.08 28.10 -29.57
CA ILE A 658 -9.20 27.91 -28.65
C ILE A 658 -9.25 29.06 -27.64
N LEU A 659 -10.37 29.79 -27.64
CA LEU A 659 -10.68 30.82 -26.65
C LEU A 659 -12.00 30.46 -25.95
N ASN A 660 -11.93 30.05 -24.68
CA ASN A 660 -13.11 29.69 -23.90
C ASN A 660 -13.54 30.86 -23.01
N ILE A 661 -14.63 31.53 -23.36
CA ILE A 661 -15.19 32.69 -22.63
C ILE A 661 -16.65 32.45 -22.21
N LYS A 662 -17.03 31.19 -21.95
CA LYS A 662 -18.39 30.82 -21.60
C LYS A 662 -18.73 31.21 -20.15
N ASN A 663 -20.02 31.40 -19.88
CA ASN A 663 -20.58 31.69 -18.55
C ASN A 663 -20.01 32.93 -17.87
N CYS A 664 -19.53 33.92 -18.64
CA CYS A 664 -18.96 35.13 -18.04
C CYS A 664 -20.05 36.09 -17.56
N SER A 665 -20.05 36.44 -16.27
CA SER A 665 -21.04 37.35 -15.69
C SER A 665 -20.60 37.89 -14.33
N GLU A 666 -21.29 38.94 -13.87
CA GLU A 666 -20.92 39.71 -12.67
C GLU A 666 -20.80 38.88 -11.38
N HIS A 667 -21.60 37.81 -11.23
CA HIS A 667 -21.58 36.99 -10.01
C HIS A 667 -20.25 36.26 -9.78
N TRP A 668 -19.45 36.04 -10.83
CA TRP A 668 -18.12 35.42 -10.73
C TRP A 668 -17.07 36.33 -10.09
N LEU A 669 -17.35 37.61 -9.82
CA LEU A 669 -16.46 38.49 -9.04
C LEU A 669 -16.55 38.27 -7.52
N LYS A 670 -17.45 37.40 -7.04
CA LYS A 670 -17.54 37.08 -5.61
C LYS A 670 -16.36 36.18 -5.21
N PRO A 671 -15.59 36.48 -4.16
CA PRO A 671 -14.47 35.63 -3.74
C PRO A 671 -14.95 34.31 -3.11
N GLY A 672 -14.05 33.33 -3.07
CA GLY A 672 -14.28 32.06 -2.36
C GLY A 672 -15.45 31.23 -2.92
N PRO A 673 -16.09 30.39 -2.09
CA PRO A 673 -17.19 29.50 -2.53
C PRO A 673 -18.37 30.23 -3.16
N GLN A 674 -18.59 31.51 -2.82
CA GLN A 674 -19.76 32.28 -3.25
C GLN A 674 -19.81 32.55 -4.76
N LYS A 675 -18.69 32.46 -5.50
CA LYS A 675 -18.71 32.53 -6.98
C LYS A 675 -19.44 31.36 -7.63
N TYR A 676 -19.52 30.22 -6.97
CA TYR A 676 -20.21 29.03 -7.47
C TYR A 676 -21.70 29.02 -7.13
N ALA A 677 -22.29 30.19 -6.81
CA ALA A 677 -23.69 30.28 -6.44
C ALA A 677 -24.60 29.68 -7.51
N CYS A 678 -25.44 28.72 -7.13
CA CYS A 678 -26.38 28.06 -8.03
C CYS A 678 -27.83 28.33 -7.62
N GLU A 679 -28.71 28.49 -8.61
CA GLU A 679 -30.15 28.53 -8.37
C GLU A 679 -30.70 27.12 -8.18
N LEU A 680 -31.51 26.94 -7.15
CA LEU A 680 -32.08 25.65 -6.76
C LEU A 680 -33.59 25.75 -6.63
N THR A 681 -34.27 24.65 -6.95
CA THR A 681 -35.74 24.56 -6.90
C THR A 681 -36.17 23.35 -6.08
N LEU A 682 -37.03 23.55 -5.08
CA LEU A 682 -37.59 22.45 -4.31
C LEU A 682 -38.55 21.62 -5.16
N ASP A 683 -38.35 20.31 -5.16
CA ASP A 683 -39.11 19.38 -5.98
C ASP A 683 -40.43 18.98 -5.29
N SER A 684 -41.54 19.45 -5.85
CA SER A 684 -42.89 19.12 -5.38
C SER A 684 -43.22 17.64 -5.47
N ASP A 685 -42.54 16.86 -6.30
CA ASP A 685 -42.77 15.43 -6.47
C ASP A 685 -42.11 14.61 -5.36
N THR A 686 -41.06 15.15 -4.74
CA THR A 686 -40.40 14.55 -3.57
C THR A 686 -41.02 15.01 -2.25
N ALA A 687 -41.55 16.24 -2.19
CA ALA A 687 -41.97 16.89 -0.96
C ALA A 687 -43.00 16.07 -0.15
N ASN A 688 -42.73 15.88 1.14
CA ASN A 688 -43.70 15.27 2.04
C ASN A 688 -45.00 16.09 2.12
N ARG A 689 -46.14 15.42 2.32
CA ARG A 689 -47.46 16.09 2.38
C ARG A 689 -47.60 17.04 3.57
N HIS A 690 -46.75 17.01 4.58
CA HIS A 690 -46.73 18.02 5.64
C HIS A 690 -45.93 19.29 5.28
N LEU A 691 -45.32 19.36 4.09
CA LEU A 691 -44.56 20.52 3.63
C LEU A 691 -45.34 21.32 2.60
N SER A 692 -45.56 22.61 2.86
CA SER A 692 -46.08 23.55 1.86
C SER A 692 -44.91 24.22 1.14
N LEU A 693 -44.85 24.08 -0.19
CA LEU A 693 -43.91 24.79 -1.04
C LEU A 693 -44.51 26.13 -1.49
N SER A 694 -43.72 27.19 -1.40
CA SER A 694 -44.12 28.56 -1.71
C SER A 694 -42.96 29.34 -2.32
N MET A 695 -43.20 30.60 -2.72
CA MET A 695 -42.19 31.47 -3.35
C MET A 695 -41.54 30.79 -4.58
N ARG A 696 -42.36 30.36 -5.54
CA ARG A 696 -41.91 29.60 -6.73
C ARG A 696 -41.02 28.40 -6.37
N ASN A 697 -41.43 27.64 -5.36
CA ASN A 697 -40.71 26.48 -4.82
C ASN A 697 -39.30 26.78 -4.26
N GLN A 698 -39.04 28.00 -3.79
CA GLN A 698 -37.81 28.33 -3.06
C GLN A 698 -37.96 28.23 -1.54
N LYS A 699 -39.19 28.14 -1.02
CA LYS A 699 -39.47 28.06 0.42
C LYS A 699 -40.33 26.86 0.76
N ALA A 700 -39.90 26.05 1.73
CA ALA A 700 -40.69 24.99 2.32
C ALA A 700 -41.01 25.30 3.78
N THR A 701 -42.28 25.12 4.16
CA THR A 701 -42.76 25.36 5.53
C THR A 701 -43.54 24.14 6.02
N TYR A 702 -43.29 23.74 7.26
CA TYR A 702 -44.06 22.65 7.88
C TYR A 702 -45.49 23.10 8.17
N MET A 703 -46.47 22.25 7.82
CA MET A 703 -47.89 22.44 8.05
C MET A 703 -48.48 21.23 8.78
N LYS A 704 -49.24 21.48 9.85
CA LYS A 704 -50.00 20.41 10.55
C LYS A 704 -51.00 19.73 9.60
N LYS A 705 -51.63 20.50 8.70
CA LYS A 705 -52.52 19.98 7.66
C LYS A 705 -51.73 19.42 6.46
N ARG A 706 -52.14 18.25 5.97
CA ARG A 706 -51.58 17.64 4.76
C ARG A 706 -51.95 18.44 3.51
N GLN A 707 -50.95 18.72 2.68
CA GLN A 707 -51.06 19.37 1.38
C GLN A 707 -51.57 18.37 0.33
N GLN A 708 -52.30 18.88 -0.66
CA GLN A 708 -52.93 18.09 -1.72
C GLN A 708 -51.98 17.91 -2.92
N TYR A 709 -50.81 17.32 -2.68
CA TYR A 709 -49.93 16.94 -3.80
C TYR A 709 -50.39 15.62 -4.43
N PRO A 710 -50.25 15.45 -5.77
CA PRO A 710 -50.47 14.17 -6.43
C PRO A 710 -49.58 13.06 -5.87
N ASP A 711 -50.06 11.83 -5.93
CA ASP A 711 -49.21 10.68 -5.60
C ASP A 711 -48.06 10.54 -6.60
N HIS A 712 -46.86 10.30 -6.08
CA HIS A 712 -45.65 10.16 -6.86
C HIS A 712 -44.71 9.13 -6.19
N PRO A 713 -44.02 8.26 -6.96
CA PRO A 713 -43.10 7.26 -6.38
C PRO A 713 -42.03 7.89 -5.50
N ASP A 714 -41.45 9.02 -5.92
CA ASP A 714 -40.36 9.70 -5.21
C ASP A 714 -40.79 10.51 -3.97
N ARG A 715 -42.09 10.54 -3.66
CA ARG A 715 -42.62 11.31 -2.54
C ARG A 715 -42.26 10.69 -1.19
N PHE A 716 -41.68 11.49 -0.30
CA PHE A 716 -41.49 11.10 1.09
C PHE A 716 -42.82 11.00 1.82
N THR A 717 -43.10 9.87 2.47
CA THR A 717 -44.41 9.62 3.10
C THR A 717 -44.42 9.84 4.61
N LEU A 718 -43.36 9.43 5.32
CA LEU A 718 -43.32 9.46 6.79
C LEU A 718 -42.60 10.68 7.36
N VAL A 719 -41.52 11.11 6.72
CA VAL A 719 -40.59 12.14 7.22
C VAL A 719 -40.81 13.45 6.45
N PRO A 720 -40.90 14.62 7.11
CA PRO A 720 -41.07 15.93 6.47
C PRO A 720 -39.78 16.38 5.74
N LEU A 721 -39.50 15.73 4.62
CA LEU A 721 -38.31 15.94 3.79
C LEU A 721 -38.72 16.38 2.37
N VAL A 722 -37.86 17.19 1.76
CA VAL A 722 -37.93 17.57 0.33
C VAL A 722 -36.52 17.64 -0.26
N LEU A 723 -36.36 17.24 -1.53
CA LEU A 723 -35.14 17.43 -2.30
C LEU A 723 -35.27 18.60 -3.27
N CYS A 724 -34.15 19.12 -3.72
CA CYS A 724 -34.09 19.95 -4.93
C CYS A 724 -34.15 19.09 -6.20
N ARG A 725 -34.72 19.68 -7.25
CA ARG A 725 -34.86 19.04 -8.56
C ARG A 725 -33.50 18.84 -9.23
N GLU A 726 -32.60 19.79 -9.04
CA GLU A 726 -31.27 19.83 -9.62
C GLU A 726 -30.35 18.79 -8.97
N GLY A 727 -29.73 17.95 -9.79
CA GLY A 727 -28.65 17.05 -9.38
C GLY A 727 -27.31 17.71 -9.68
N LEU A 728 -26.52 17.95 -8.64
CA LEU A 728 -25.29 18.74 -8.72
C LEU A 728 -24.08 17.84 -8.96
N SER A 729 -23.36 18.13 -10.05
CA SER A 729 -22.04 17.60 -10.37
C SER A 729 -21.15 18.78 -10.77
N GLY A 730 -19.94 18.88 -10.21
CA GLY A 730 -19.07 20.05 -10.31
C GLY A 730 -19.00 20.89 -9.03
N ARG A 731 -18.68 22.18 -9.16
CA ARG A 731 -18.59 23.13 -8.05
C ARG A 731 -19.86 23.96 -7.93
N HIS A 732 -20.51 23.88 -6.77
CA HIS A 732 -21.79 24.54 -6.52
C HIS A 732 -21.84 25.07 -5.10
N TYR A 733 -22.45 26.24 -4.92
CA TYR A 733 -22.66 26.87 -3.64
C TYR A 733 -24.11 27.33 -3.51
N TRP A 734 -24.73 27.09 -2.36
CA TRP A 734 -26.06 27.60 -2.07
C TRP A 734 -26.21 28.00 -0.61
N GLU A 735 -27.08 28.98 -0.36
CA GLU A 735 -27.39 29.46 0.98
C GLU A 735 -28.84 29.13 1.35
N VAL A 736 -29.04 28.84 2.64
CA VAL A 736 -30.32 28.41 3.17
C VAL A 736 -30.61 29.18 4.44
N ASP A 737 -31.66 30.00 4.40
CA ASP A 737 -32.26 30.59 5.59
C ASP A 737 -33.16 29.56 6.27
N TRP A 738 -33.00 29.40 7.58
CA TRP A 738 -33.82 28.49 8.39
C TRP A 738 -34.49 29.22 9.55
N LYS A 739 -35.62 28.68 10.02
CA LYS A 739 -36.38 29.20 11.15
C LYS A 739 -36.75 28.07 12.10
N CYS A 740 -36.58 28.31 13.41
CA CYS A 740 -36.78 27.37 14.52
C CYS A 740 -35.76 26.20 14.54
N ASN A 741 -35.57 25.59 15.71
CA ASN A 741 -34.59 24.52 15.90
C ASN A 741 -35.00 23.20 15.23
N GLY A 742 -34.02 22.41 14.80
CA GLY A 742 -34.24 21.04 14.30
C GLY A 742 -34.43 20.93 12.77
N VAL A 743 -34.09 21.99 12.02
CA VAL A 743 -33.96 21.92 10.57
C VAL A 743 -32.65 21.21 10.22
N ARG A 744 -32.66 20.30 9.23
CA ARG A 744 -31.41 19.77 8.65
C ARG A 744 -31.25 20.21 7.21
N VAL A 745 -30.07 20.73 6.91
CA VAL A 745 -29.64 21.16 5.59
C VAL A 745 -28.55 20.19 5.13
N GLY A 746 -28.69 19.61 3.95
CA GLY A 746 -27.72 18.64 3.46
C GLY A 746 -27.81 18.39 1.97
N ALA A 747 -27.12 17.33 1.54
CA ALA A 747 -27.16 16.82 0.19
C ALA A 747 -27.21 15.28 0.22
N THR A 748 -27.86 14.67 -0.77
CA THR A 748 -28.04 13.21 -0.84
C THR A 748 -28.14 12.71 -2.27
N TYR A 749 -27.85 11.43 -2.47
CA TYR A 749 -28.15 10.70 -3.70
C TYR A 749 -29.66 10.63 -3.97
N LYS A 750 -30.03 10.59 -5.25
CA LYS A 750 -31.44 10.48 -5.67
C LYS A 750 -32.05 9.16 -5.20
N SER A 751 -31.22 8.14 -4.98
CA SER A 751 -31.60 6.81 -4.48
C SER A 751 -32.01 6.77 -3.01
N ILE A 752 -31.98 7.88 -2.27
CA ILE A 752 -32.37 7.90 -0.85
C ILE A 752 -33.77 7.26 -0.65
N PRO A 753 -33.95 6.34 0.31
CA PRO A 753 -35.23 5.66 0.48
C PRO A 753 -36.39 6.63 0.78
N ARG A 754 -37.50 6.47 0.05
CA ARG A 754 -38.64 7.41 0.11
C ARG A 754 -39.73 6.99 1.11
N LYS A 755 -39.77 5.70 1.46
CA LYS A 755 -40.77 5.11 2.37
C LYS A 755 -40.04 4.61 3.62
N GLY A 756 -40.62 4.83 4.81
CA GLY A 756 -40.02 4.49 6.10
C GLY A 756 -39.57 5.72 6.92
N ALA A 757 -39.00 5.47 8.10
CA ALA A 757 -38.56 6.52 9.03
C ALA A 757 -37.16 7.09 8.72
N ASN A 758 -36.61 6.76 7.56
CA ASN A 758 -35.26 7.14 7.17
C ASN A 758 -35.14 8.67 7.11
N ARG A 759 -34.21 9.17 7.92
CA ARG A 759 -33.87 10.58 8.07
C ARG A 759 -32.52 10.82 7.38
N LEU A 760 -32.16 12.09 7.19
CA LEU A 760 -30.85 12.45 6.62
C LEU A 760 -29.66 12.03 7.50
N ASP A 761 -29.89 11.75 8.79
CA ASP A 761 -28.85 11.43 9.79
C ASP A 761 -28.45 9.94 9.84
N ASP A 762 -29.36 9.04 9.44
CA ASP A 762 -29.18 7.57 9.46
C ASP A 762 -28.91 6.98 8.05
N SER A 763 -28.45 7.82 7.11
CA SER A 763 -28.21 7.37 5.74
C SER A 763 -26.75 7.45 5.34
N ALA A 764 -26.22 6.35 4.81
CA ALA A 764 -24.91 6.30 4.14
C ALA A 764 -24.89 7.12 2.84
N THR A 765 -26.05 7.56 2.34
CA THR A 765 -26.18 8.31 1.09
C THR A 765 -26.49 9.80 1.31
N ALA A 766 -26.46 10.28 2.55
CA ALA A 766 -26.75 11.68 2.88
C ALA A 766 -25.69 12.27 3.81
N TRP A 767 -25.47 13.58 3.64
CA TRP A 767 -24.57 14.39 4.44
C TRP A 767 -25.31 15.65 4.84
N CYS A 768 -25.43 15.93 6.14
CA CYS A 768 -26.21 17.09 6.58
C CYS A 768 -25.67 17.74 7.86
N VAL A 769 -26.10 18.99 8.05
CA VAL A 769 -25.97 19.72 9.30
C VAL A 769 -27.36 20.01 9.86
N GLU A 770 -27.60 19.58 11.09
CA GLU A 770 -28.73 20.01 11.90
C GLU A 770 -28.44 21.38 12.50
N CYS A 771 -29.38 22.29 12.28
CA CYS A 771 -29.32 23.69 12.66
C CYS A 771 -30.14 23.93 13.94
N CYS A 772 -29.46 24.37 14.99
CA CYS A 772 -30.07 24.87 16.22
C CYS A 772 -29.42 26.21 16.60
N GLU A 773 -30.13 27.03 17.37
CA GLU A 773 -29.65 28.38 17.73
C GLU A 773 -28.34 28.36 18.52
N GLU A 774 -28.14 27.35 19.36
CA GLU A 774 -27.00 27.23 20.27
C GLU A 774 -25.88 26.33 19.73
N ARG A 775 -26.17 25.48 18.74
CA ARG A 775 -25.22 24.48 18.21
C ARG A 775 -25.55 24.04 16.79
N PHE A 776 -24.53 23.63 16.04
CA PHE A 776 -24.69 22.87 14.80
C PHE A 776 -24.30 21.41 15.06
N THR A 777 -25.03 20.48 14.47
CA THR A 777 -24.73 19.05 14.60
C THR A 777 -24.58 18.44 13.23
N VAL A 778 -23.36 18.02 12.90
CA VAL A 778 -23.02 17.47 11.60
C VAL A 778 -23.19 15.96 11.65
N GLN A 779 -23.87 15.39 10.65
CA GLN A 779 -24.31 14.00 10.66
C GLN A 779 -24.07 13.32 9.30
N HIS A 780 -23.50 12.12 9.33
CA HIS A 780 -23.34 11.22 8.18
C HIS A 780 -23.14 9.78 8.66
N ASN A 781 -23.89 8.83 8.10
CA ASN A 781 -23.72 7.38 8.34
C ASN A 781 -23.59 7.02 9.83
N ASN A 782 -24.51 7.52 10.67
CA ASN A 782 -24.50 7.34 12.13
C ASN A 782 -23.30 7.94 12.90
N SER A 783 -22.41 8.66 12.22
CA SER A 783 -21.44 9.55 12.86
C SER A 783 -22.07 10.92 13.12
N THR A 784 -21.79 11.48 14.29
CA THR A 784 -22.31 12.79 14.70
C THR A 784 -21.20 13.62 15.35
N VAL A 785 -21.01 14.86 14.87
CA VAL A 785 -20.08 15.84 15.44
C VAL A 785 -20.86 17.08 15.84
N THR A 786 -20.74 17.51 17.10
CA THR A 786 -21.42 18.72 17.59
C THR A 786 -20.46 19.91 17.65
N ILE A 787 -20.85 21.02 17.06
CA ILE A 787 -20.09 22.27 17.01
C ILE A 787 -20.82 23.32 17.86
N PRO A 788 -20.26 23.72 19.02
CA PRO A 788 -20.88 24.72 19.88
C PRO A 788 -20.83 26.11 19.23
N CYS A 789 -21.88 26.91 19.41
CA CYS A 789 -21.91 28.31 18.99
C CYS A 789 -21.83 29.27 20.18
N ARG A 790 -21.16 30.41 19.99
CA ARG A 790 -21.17 31.48 21.00
C ARG A 790 -22.59 32.08 21.12
N PRO A 791 -23.11 32.28 22.34
CA PRO A 791 -24.36 32.98 22.56
C PRO A 791 -24.29 34.40 21.98
N GLY A 792 -25.36 34.85 21.30
CA GLY A 792 -25.49 36.22 20.78
C GLY A 792 -25.30 36.40 19.27
N SER A 793 -24.91 35.36 18.53
CA SER A 793 -24.89 35.40 17.05
C SER A 793 -26.24 34.97 16.49
N LEU A 794 -27.04 35.92 15.97
CA LEU A 794 -28.41 35.70 15.45
C LEU A 794 -28.47 35.13 14.02
N SER A 795 -27.35 34.86 13.35
CA SER A 795 -27.42 34.37 11.97
C SER A 795 -28.01 32.95 11.90
N ARG A 796 -29.19 32.86 11.26
CA ARG A 796 -29.92 31.63 10.91
C ARG A 796 -29.78 31.29 9.42
N ARG A 797 -28.55 31.39 8.91
CA ARG A 797 -28.21 31.06 7.53
C ARG A 797 -27.03 30.11 7.47
N VAL A 798 -27.18 29.06 6.65
CA VAL A 798 -26.14 28.06 6.36
C VAL A 798 -25.80 28.13 4.88
N GLY A 799 -24.51 28.21 4.57
CA GLY A 799 -23.97 28.05 3.24
C GLY A 799 -23.48 26.62 3.05
N VAL A 800 -23.67 26.05 1.88
CA VAL A 800 -23.18 24.72 1.52
C VAL A 800 -22.38 24.85 0.24
N TYR A 801 -21.17 24.29 0.24
CA TYR A 801 -20.30 24.23 -0.93
C TYR A 801 -20.01 22.78 -1.28
N LEU A 802 -20.30 22.40 -2.51
CA LEU A 802 -19.94 21.13 -3.10
C LEU A 802 -18.79 21.35 -4.07
N ASP A 803 -17.68 20.63 -3.89
CA ASP A 803 -16.72 20.36 -4.95
C ASP A 803 -16.76 18.87 -5.24
N TRP A 804 -17.51 18.50 -6.28
CA TRP A 804 -17.78 17.10 -6.59
C TRP A 804 -16.51 16.35 -7.04
N LEU A 805 -15.62 17.02 -7.80
CA LEU A 805 -14.39 16.41 -8.31
C LEU A 805 -13.36 16.22 -7.20
N ALA A 806 -13.17 17.21 -6.33
CA ALA A 806 -12.40 17.05 -5.10
C ALA A 806 -13.08 16.08 -4.12
N GLY A 807 -14.39 15.90 -4.28
CA GLY A 807 -15.29 15.11 -3.45
C GLY A 807 -15.37 15.61 -2.04
N THR A 808 -15.52 16.93 -1.91
CA THR A 808 -15.70 17.61 -0.64
C THR A 808 -17.09 18.24 -0.59
N LEU A 809 -17.78 18.10 0.54
CA LEU A 809 -19.00 18.83 0.85
C LEU A 809 -18.80 19.62 2.14
N SER A 810 -18.71 20.94 2.02
CA SER A 810 -18.43 21.86 3.11
C SER A 810 -19.66 22.63 3.54
N PHE A 811 -19.82 22.78 4.84
CA PHE A 811 -20.88 23.55 5.47
C PHE A 811 -20.28 24.79 6.15
N PHE A 812 -20.96 25.91 5.99
CA PHE A 812 -20.56 27.20 6.53
C PHE A 812 -21.72 27.86 7.26
N ARG A 813 -21.41 28.58 8.32
CA ARG A 813 -22.31 29.57 8.90
C ARG A 813 -22.08 30.90 8.19
N VAL A 814 -23.13 31.50 7.66
CA VAL A 814 -23.04 32.79 6.96
C VAL A 814 -23.30 33.92 7.95
N CYS A 815 -22.30 34.72 8.30
CA CYS A 815 -22.42 35.83 9.26
C CYS A 815 -22.16 37.16 8.55
N SER A 816 -23.20 37.97 8.31
CA SER A 816 -23.07 39.28 7.65
C SER A 816 -22.29 39.22 6.32
N GLY A 817 -22.56 38.20 5.51
CA GLY A 817 -21.86 37.94 4.24
C GLY A 817 -20.54 37.17 4.35
N THR A 818 -19.95 37.04 5.55
CA THR A 818 -18.73 36.25 5.79
C THR A 818 -19.04 34.78 6.03
N LEU A 819 -18.21 33.87 5.51
CA LEU A 819 -18.35 32.44 5.72
C LEU A 819 -17.48 31.98 6.90
N LYS A 820 -18.11 31.38 7.91
CA LYS A 820 -17.41 30.65 8.98
C LYS A 820 -17.55 29.16 8.73
N HIS A 821 -16.44 28.49 8.45
CA HIS A 821 -16.43 27.04 8.24
C HIS A 821 -16.99 26.30 9.45
N LEU A 822 -17.86 25.33 9.19
CA LEU A 822 -18.41 24.42 10.19
C LEU A 822 -17.76 23.05 10.07
N HIS A 823 -17.85 22.43 8.89
CA HIS A 823 -17.35 21.08 8.64
C HIS A 823 -17.18 20.80 7.15
N THR A 824 -16.27 19.91 6.80
CA THR A 824 -16.12 19.36 5.44
C THR A 824 -16.18 17.84 5.51
N PHE A 825 -17.03 17.23 4.69
CA PHE A 825 -16.98 15.80 4.43
C PHE A 825 -16.10 15.52 3.22
N ASP A 826 -15.21 14.53 3.34
CA ASP A 826 -14.38 14.03 2.24
C ASP A 826 -14.89 12.64 1.81
N THR A 827 -15.39 12.50 0.58
CA THR A 827 -15.95 11.23 0.09
C THR A 827 -16.02 11.15 -1.43
N ILE A 828 -15.88 9.95 -2.00
CA ILE A 828 -16.10 9.73 -3.43
C ILE A 828 -17.60 9.72 -3.70
N PHE A 829 -18.07 10.72 -4.43
CA PHE A 829 -19.46 10.78 -4.87
C PHE A 829 -19.65 9.85 -6.08
N ALA A 830 -20.61 8.93 -5.97
CA ALA A 830 -20.91 7.93 -7.00
C ALA A 830 -21.91 8.46 -8.05
N GLU A 831 -22.72 9.45 -7.68
CA GLU A 831 -23.71 10.09 -8.53
C GLU A 831 -23.85 11.58 -8.18
N PRO A 832 -24.55 12.38 -9.01
CA PRO A 832 -24.86 13.77 -8.68
C PRO A 832 -25.62 13.89 -7.34
N LEU A 833 -25.30 14.93 -6.57
CA LEU A 833 -25.94 15.18 -5.29
C LEU A 833 -27.14 16.10 -5.42
N HIS A 834 -28.24 15.75 -4.77
CA HIS A 834 -29.42 16.59 -4.64
C HIS A 834 -29.42 17.28 -3.28
N PRO A 835 -29.46 18.63 -3.23
CA PRO A 835 -29.72 19.36 -2.00
C PRO A 835 -31.00 18.86 -1.32
N ALA A 836 -30.95 18.67 0.00
CA ALA A 836 -31.96 17.98 0.76
C ALA A 836 -32.26 18.70 2.07
N PHE A 837 -33.54 18.79 2.41
CA PHE A 837 -34.00 19.54 3.58
C PHE A 837 -34.99 18.74 4.41
N TYR A 838 -34.64 18.52 5.67
CA TYR A 838 -35.56 18.04 6.69
C TYR A 838 -36.09 19.23 7.50
N ILE A 839 -37.40 19.31 7.68
CA ILE A 839 -38.05 20.46 8.30
C ILE A 839 -38.88 19.97 9.48
N ALA A 840 -38.44 20.31 10.69
CA ALA A 840 -39.15 20.00 11.92
C ALA A 840 -40.49 20.75 12.03
N SER A 841 -41.32 20.32 12.97
CA SER A 841 -42.58 21.00 13.30
C SER A 841 -42.37 22.50 13.53
N GLU A 842 -43.25 23.33 12.97
CA GLU A 842 -43.24 24.80 13.13
C GLU A 842 -41.98 25.50 12.57
N SER A 843 -41.21 24.78 11.75
CA SER A 843 -39.98 25.27 11.12
C SER A 843 -40.19 25.54 9.62
N SER A 844 -39.24 26.28 9.04
CA SER A 844 -39.21 26.53 7.58
C SER A 844 -37.78 26.69 7.07
N VAL A 845 -37.58 26.37 5.80
CA VAL A 845 -36.36 26.67 5.05
C VAL A 845 -36.68 27.50 3.83
N LYS A 846 -35.76 28.40 3.47
CA LYS A 846 -35.82 29.19 2.25
C LYS A 846 -34.44 29.18 1.58
N LEU A 847 -34.41 28.83 0.30
CA LEU A 847 -33.26 28.98 -0.59
C LEU A 847 -33.05 30.47 -0.87
N CYS A 848 -31.80 30.92 -0.79
CA CYS A 848 -31.42 32.33 -0.84
C CYS A 848 -30.87 32.75 -2.19
#